data_AF-A0A7Z2KU96-F1
#
_entry.id   AF-A0A7Z2KU96-F1
#
_cell.length_a   1.000
_cell.length_b   1.000
_cell.length_c   1.000
_cell.angle_alpha   90.00
_cell.angle_beta   90.00
_cell.angle_gamma   90.00
#
_symmetry.space_group_name_H-M   'P 1'
#
loop_
_entity.id
_entity.type
_entity.pdbx_description
1 polymer ?
#
loop_
_entity_poly.entity_id
_entity_poly.type
_entity_poly.pdbx_seq_one_letter_code
_entity_poly.pdbx_strand_id
1 'polypeptide(L)'
;MSPQENSFDDKSFIFEQSIRAQFKNHPTLRSVARSQLENYLEHCLESGSLTLDSIFYRDTRFVLDAEPVPFLDAFIQAFTEGRSVVVADENLIIPVNAESHSAIDLAEFHLAQEELCQALVPALQQQLLDYWQQPADNGMTRWQWLAEVVKDACASNINELLHQSDQDFYFALTGLVIKSEKHHREIFNEHLRAPAYLLKITLNNETDNLSLIYPALLITDKSGTVLIQSSGAWERFESESDCIQNIARYLQRSWEFTTLSVDRYEPDADIFDELVRVLIDQQLLELECIQIPVNEIFEGAEQLFDQITDPLRLLAGKQPHVYQTANVDQHLPQWLKNADSCDRRTYRRYVSAMAATHLEYDGATFFTDLDSIRDFASQALVDQMSHDGHEPVNPDDMELNVKVARGVPGGWGSVETIRLGIIDFALENLAGLPWGTMTVKGLHQRNVPAWMTPDYVKSLIQSVDIGRTYPAYLKQHLLDNRTEASSRQNLFTVHLRNQLPLQALEAKLTGAHGFDDDGVRLIIALADGDAARQIVVSPLHLRLGPVLNMFVIAAGDQSDAPVILYRPFYSPSLIQYPSRRHLEQAIQSDAPLQKSIHDWYQAVVRHTGLLGANEIRLRWELKNVSPLQGDVFQHLYEANSRALVELADRQSVSNAESRWAHFKTLSWLIFESLLPLVTGPAATAGWLVQLAVSLKADLEALSQSDGQDKSFAVADLLLNLAAVLMHAGRVTTRSQNAESVPHLSIEPEVFDYSVESPAPATPDVPVLENRSLPSEQHPQVDLSITENALATPRSSFSRAQQAILDSFAMEKPVDLGEPEAQGRNKGLYRYNNKWHALVEGQFFRVSIEEGPVLIIDPVDYQRPGPFLISDGQGRWTVDNRMHLKGGAPSKRGHDDSNTEAPGPSRRAIADSSGFPSVIETEIKPLPKRLYHYVNRDKLATIKATRSAFIDNSSNDAYGRPQRNIVGLYVTDLAPDSMPLQQLSETLFGKNRYNISSRANKIHAVLELDPTLYPEGSVKLFKLESPKLTDHIYVLRGAKNDLQLRIKASTFGTGTTSLVSVKEL
;
A
#
# COMPACT_ATOMS: atom_id res chain seq x y z
N MET A 1 -33.92 -24.47 35.21
CA MET A 1 -34.06 -23.86 33.87
C MET A 1 -34.01 -22.37 34.07
N SER A 2 -32.82 -21.80 33.92
CA SER A 2 -32.58 -20.37 33.75
C SER A 2 -31.79 -20.26 32.44
N PRO A 3 -32.18 -19.40 31.49
CA PRO A 3 -31.43 -19.23 30.26
C PRO A 3 -30.15 -18.46 30.56
N GLN A 4 -29.01 -18.98 30.09
CA GLN A 4 -27.74 -18.28 30.09
C GLN A 4 -27.83 -17.13 29.08
N GLU A 5 -27.77 -15.89 29.56
CA GLU A 5 -27.50 -14.70 28.75
C GLU A 5 -26.06 -14.77 28.22
N ASN A 6 -25.96 -15.24 26.98
CA ASN A 6 -25.08 -14.79 25.90
C ASN A 6 -23.92 -13.84 26.27
N SER A 7 -22.70 -14.38 26.25
CA SER A 7 -21.40 -13.69 26.34
C SER A 7 -21.00 -12.93 25.05
N PHE A 8 -21.93 -12.24 24.40
CA PHE A 8 -21.72 -11.64 23.07
C PHE A 8 -21.24 -10.17 23.14
N ASP A 9 -21.49 -9.44 24.23
CA ASP A 9 -21.10 -8.02 24.38
C ASP A 9 -19.60 -7.80 24.68
N ASP A 10 -18.94 -8.76 25.33
CA ASP A 10 -17.57 -8.57 25.85
C ASP A 10 -16.49 -8.48 24.75
N LYS A 11 -16.82 -8.85 23.50
CA LYS A 11 -15.84 -9.00 22.40
C LYS A 11 -15.76 -7.78 21.46
N SER A 12 -16.87 -7.11 21.20
CA SER A 12 -16.89 -5.80 20.49
C SER A 12 -16.10 -4.76 21.30
N PHE A 13 -16.18 -4.89 22.62
CA PHE A 13 -15.53 -4.03 23.61
C PHE A 13 -13.99 -3.96 23.47
N ILE A 14 -13.30 -5.07 23.17
CA ILE A 14 -11.83 -5.12 23.11
C ILE A 14 -11.29 -4.42 21.84
N PHE A 15 -11.98 -4.56 20.72
CA PHE A 15 -11.60 -3.92 19.46
C PHE A 15 -11.77 -2.40 19.54
N GLU A 16 -12.93 -1.94 20.03
CA GLU A 16 -13.21 -0.53 20.23
C GLU A 16 -12.24 0.10 21.26
N GLN A 17 -11.94 -0.60 22.36
CA GLN A 17 -10.94 -0.14 23.33
C GLN A 17 -9.54 0.01 22.72
N SER A 18 -9.15 -0.91 21.83
CA SER A 18 -7.86 -0.85 21.15
C SER A 18 -7.74 0.36 20.23
N ILE A 19 -8.82 0.71 19.52
CA ILE A 19 -8.88 1.91 18.66
C ILE A 19 -8.90 3.17 19.53
N ARG A 20 -9.77 3.23 20.56
CA ARG A 20 -9.82 4.35 21.52
C ARG A 20 -8.47 4.62 22.17
N ALA A 21 -7.74 3.56 22.55
CA ALA A 21 -6.40 3.70 23.12
C ALA A 21 -5.39 4.25 22.09
N GLN A 22 -5.48 3.81 20.83
CA GLN A 22 -4.57 4.24 19.76
C GLN A 22 -4.78 5.71 19.36
N PHE A 23 -6.02 6.20 19.46
CA PHE A 23 -6.43 7.53 19.00
C PHE A 23 -6.82 8.52 20.10
N LYS A 24 -6.51 8.21 21.36
CA LYS A 24 -6.86 9.04 22.52
C LYS A 24 -6.37 10.50 22.43
N ASN A 25 -5.24 10.73 21.75
CA ASN A 25 -4.57 12.02 21.68
C ASN A 25 -4.69 12.67 20.29
N HIS A 26 -5.82 12.50 19.60
CA HIS A 26 -6.05 13.16 18.32
C HIS A 26 -6.18 14.69 18.50
N PRO A 27 -5.80 15.50 17.50
CA PRO A 27 -5.96 16.95 17.56
C PRO A 27 -7.43 17.35 17.63
N THR A 28 -7.79 18.10 18.67
CA THR A 28 -9.10 18.73 18.85
C THR A 28 -9.03 20.23 18.61
N LEU A 29 -10.16 20.88 18.34
CA LEU A 29 -10.23 22.34 18.16
C LEU A 29 -9.56 23.08 19.32
N ARG A 30 -9.85 22.69 20.56
CA ARG A 30 -9.24 23.27 21.77
C ARG A 30 -7.73 23.07 21.83
N SER A 31 -7.23 21.87 21.50
CA SER A 31 -5.79 21.59 21.52
C SER A 31 -5.02 22.46 20.51
N VAL A 32 -5.59 22.66 19.32
CA VAL A 32 -4.98 23.46 18.25
C VAL A 32 -5.05 24.95 18.57
N ALA A 33 -6.22 25.43 19.03
CA ALA A 33 -6.40 26.81 19.47
C ALA A 33 -5.42 27.17 20.59
N ARG A 34 -5.27 26.29 21.58
CA ARG A 34 -4.29 26.44 22.66
C ARG A 34 -2.86 26.52 22.12
N SER A 35 -2.45 25.59 21.28
CA SER A 35 -1.09 25.56 20.72
C SER A 35 -0.78 26.82 19.89
N GLN A 36 -1.73 27.31 19.10
CA GLN A 36 -1.53 28.53 18.30
C GLN A 36 -1.43 29.78 19.18
N LEU A 37 -2.27 29.90 20.21
CA LEU A 37 -2.23 31.00 21.16
C LEU A 37 -0.95 30.99 22.02
N GLU A 38 -0.53 29.83 22.51
CA GLU A 38 0.72 29.67 23.26
C GLU A 38 1.95 30.02 22.40
N ASN A 39 2.01 29.52 21.16
CA ASN A 39 3.08 29.87 20.21
C ASN A 39 3.14 31.38 19.93
N TYR A 40 1.97 32.03 19.82
CA TYR A 40 1.91 33.47 19.62
C TYR A 40 2.43 34.22 20.86
N LEU A 41 2.00 33.83 22.07
CA LEU A 41 2.45 34.44 23.32
C LEU A 41 3.97 34.30 23.50
N GLU A 42 4.57 33.16 23.12
CA GLU A 42 6.02 32.97 23.15
C GLU A 42 6.78 33.86 22.16
N HIS A 43 6.21 34.16 20.99
CA HIS A 43 6.86 35.02 19.99
C HIS A 43 6.75 36.51 20.31
N CYS A 44 5.64 36.94 20.91
CA CYS A 44 5.41 38.34 21.25
C CYS A 44 6.02 38.75 22.60
N LEU A 45 6.21 37.80 23.53
CA LEU A 45 6.82 38.04 24.83
C LEU A 45 8.25 37.49 24.82
N GLU A 46 9.25 38.37 24.67
CA GLU A 46 10.69 38.02 24.68
C GLU A 46 11.16 37.28 25.96
N SER A 47 10.31 37.16 26.98
CA SER A 47 10.56 36.42 28.22
C SER A 47 9.31 35.62 28.64
N GLY A 48 9.37 34.29 28.58
CA GLY A 48 8.27 33.34 28.82
C GLY A 48 7.70 33.27 30.24
N SER A 49 7.21 34.40 30.77
CA SER A 49 6.60 34.48 32.10
C SER A 49 5.07 34.35 32.09
N LEU A 50 4.42 34.50 30.94
CA LEU A 50 2.96 34.51 30.82
C LEU A 50 2.48 33.21 30.18
N THR A 51 1.63 32.46 30.88
CA THR A 51 0.99 31.24 30.35
C THR A 51 -0.47 31.52 30.01
N LEU A 52 -1.01 30.83 29.00
CA LEU A 52 -2.42 30.98 28.59
C LEU A 52 -3.40 30.72 29.75
N ASP A 53 -3.06 29.79 30.65
CA ASP A 53 -3.85 29.45 31.84
C ASP A 53 -3.93 30.59 32.87
N SER A 54 -3.07 31.60 32.76
CA SER A 54 -3.09 32.78 33.62
C SER A 54 -3.91 33.93 33.05
N ILE A 55 -4.41 33.83 31.81
CA ILE A 55 -5.18 34.88 31.13
C ILE A 55 -6.67 34.58 31.25
N PHE A 56 -7.42 35.54 31.79
CA PHE A 56 -8.86 35.45 31.92
C PHE A 56 -9.55 36.58 31.13
N TYR A 57 -10.76 36.31 30.64
CA TYR A 57 -11.59 37.25 29.94
C TYR A 57 -12.89 37.50 30.70
N ARG A 58 -13.33 38.75 30.75
CA ARG A 58 -14.61 39.17 31.31
C ARG A 58 -15.39 39.95 30.27
N ASP A 59 -16.57 39.43 29.88
CA ASP A 59 -17.47 40.15 28.99
C ASP A 59 -18.28 41.20 29.78
N THR A 60 -17.92 42.46 29.63
CA THR A 60 -18.57 43.59 30.33
C THR A 60 -19.89 44.03 29.68
N ARG A 61 -20.31 43.42 28.55
CA ARG A 61 -21.49 43.85 27.79
C ARG A 61 -22.83 43.38 28.36
N PHE A 62 -22.85 42.34 29.20
CA PHE A 62 -24.09 41.69 29.61
C PHE A 62 -24.38 41.70 31.13
N VAL A 63 -23.36 41.69 32.02
CA VAL A 63 -23.56 41.71 33.49
C VAL A 63 -22.34 42.33 34.19
N LEU A 64 -22.54 43.27 35.13
CA LEU A 64 -21.47 43.93 35.93
C LEU A 64 -20.74 42.96 36.90
N ASP A 65 -21.32 41.78 37.18
CA ASP A 65 -20.83 40.74 38.09
C ASP A 65 -20.46 39.41 37.37
N ALA A 66 -20.20 39.41 36.07
CA ALA A 66 -19.80 38.19 35.37
C ALA A 66 -18.44 37.65 35.88
N GLU A 67 -18.42 36.38 36.28
CA GLU A 67 -17.17 35.70 36.67
C GLU A 67 -16.20 35.64 35.47
N PRO A 68 -14.90 35.90 35.67
CA PRO A 68 -13.90 35.76 34.62
C PRO A 68 -13.84 34.31 34.13
N VAL A 69 -13.86 34.11 32.82
CA VAL A 69 -13.64 32.80 32.17
C VAL A 69 -12.21 32.70 31.65
N PRO A 70 -11.62 31.50 31.53
CA PRO A 70 -10.34 31.33 30.85
C PRO A 70 -10.37 31.92 29.44
N PHE A 71 -9.31 32.61 29.03
CA PHE A 71 -9.27 33.27 27.71
C PHE A 71 -9.45 32.28 26.55
N LEU A 72 -8.90 31.07 26.68
CA LEU A 72 -9.06 30.01 25.68
C LEU A 72 -10.54 29.68 25.43
N ASP A 73 -11.35 29.58 26.48
CA ASP A 73 -12.77 29.26 26.36
C ASP A 73 -13.54 30.41 25.70
N ALA A 74 -13.23 31.66 26.08
CA ALA A 74 -13.80 32.85 25.45
C ALA A 74 -13.42 32.97 23.96
N PHE A 75 -12.18 32.60 23.60
CA PHE A 75 -11.69 32.60 22.22
C PHE A 75 -12.42 31.55 21.37
N ILE A 76 -12.50 30.31 21.84
CA ILE A 76 -13.22 29.23 21.13
C ILE A 76 -14.69 29.59 20.97
N GLN A 77 -15.32 30.12 22.02
CA GLN A 77 -16.71 30.58 21.96
C GLN A 77 -16.90 31.64 20.88
N ALA A 78 -16.10 32.70 20.90
CA ALA A 78 -16.21 33.77 19.92
C ALA A 78 -16.01 33.23 18.49
N PHE A 79 -15.02 32.37 18.29
CA PHE A 79 -14.75 31.72 17.00
C PHE A 79 -15.98 30.93 16.50
N THR A 80 -16.60 30.08 17.33
CA THR A 80 -17.78 29.30 16.93
C THR A 80 -19.01 30.16 16.63
N GLU A 81 -19.09 31.35 17.23
CA GLU A 81 -20.13 32.35 16.98
C GLU A 81 -19.79 33.29 15.80
N GLY A 82 -18.69 33.05 15.08
CA GLY A 82 -18.28 33.85 13.92
C GLY A 82 -17.82 35.26 14.27
N ARG A 83 -17.32 35.46 15.49
CA ARG A 83 -16.84 36.75 15.99
C ARG A 83 -15.44 36.64 16.58
N SER A 84 -14.75 37.77 16.73
CA SER A 84 -13.51 37.88 17.51
C SER A 84 -13.83 38.33 18.94
N VAL A 85 -13.05 37.87 19.92
CA VAL A 85 -13.04 38.44 21.28
C VAL A 85 -12.52 39.87 21.19
N VAL A 86 -13.23 40.80 21.83
CA VAL A 86 -12.84 42.22 21.89
C VAL A 86 -11.94 42.41 23.10
N VAL A 87 -10.66 42.63 22.86
CA VAL A 87 -9.66 42.77 23.91
C VAL A 87 -9.48 44.25 24.26
N ALA A 88 -9.68 44.60 25.53
CA ALA A 88 -9.43 45.92 26.09
C ALA A 88 -8.99 45.77 27.56
N ASP A 89 -8.34 46.79 28.12
CA ASP A 89 -7.88 46.80 29.53
C ASP A 89 -9.00 46.47 30.55
N GLU A 90 -10.25 46.80 30.20
CA GLU A 90 -11.42 46.56 31.03
C GLU A 90 -11.97 45.12 30.97
N ASN A 91 -11.59 44.35 29.94
CA ASN A 91 -12.14 43.02 29.66
C ASN A 91 -11.10 41.90 29.79
N LEU A 92 -9.80 42.20 29.67
CA LEU A 92 -8.72 41.23 29.81
C LEU A 92 -8.15 41.29 31.23
N ILE A 93 -8.15 40.16 31.94
CA ILE A 93 -7.67 40.06 33.32
C ILE A 93 -6.42 39.17 33.33
N ILE A 94 -5.29 39.77 33.69
CA ILE A 94 -4.02 39.09 33.90
C ILE A 94 -3.60 39.29 35.38
N PRO A 95 -3.25 38.23 36.15
CA PRO A 95 -2.94 38.36 37.57
C PRO A 95 -1.65 39.18 37.85
N VAL A 96 -1.65 39.91 38.97
CA VAL A 96 -0.84 41.10 39.29
C VAL A 96 0.67 40.84 39.56
N ASN A 97 1.20 39.63 39.37
CA ASN A 97 2.62 39.32 39.62
C ASN A 97 3.52 39.31 38.37
N ALA A 98 3.04 39.74 37.20
CA ALA A 98 3.87 39.88 36.01
C ALA A 98 4.32 41.34 35.83
N GLU A 99 5.62 41.62 35.90
CA GLU A 99 6.21 42.88 35.37
C GLU A 99 5.90 43.07 33.86
N SER A 100 5.29 42.07 33.22
CA SER A 100 4.99 41.92 31.79
C SER A 100 3.64 42.48 31.34
N HIS A 101 2.79 43.01 32.24
CA HIS A 101 1.51 43.64 31.87
C HIS A 101 1.65 44.79 30.87
N SER A 102 2.73 45.56 30.98
CA SER A 102 3.04 46.68 30.06
C SER A 102 3.72 46.25 28.76
N ALA A 103 3.91 44.95 28.51
CA ALA A 103 4.63 44.41 27.35
C ALA A 103 3.70 43.89 26.23
N ILE A 104 2.40 43.71 26.48
CA ILE A 104 1.45 43.23 25.47
C ILE A 104 0.79 44.44 24.80
N ASP A 105 1.06 44.65 23.52
CA ASP A 105 0.27 45.58 22.71
C ASP A 105 -1.11 44.95 22.41
N LEU A 106 -2.14 45.49 23.06
CA LEU A 106 -3.51 44.98 22.93
C LEU A 106 -4.07 45.10 21.50
N ALA A 107 -3.59 46.07 20.70
CA ALA A 107 -4.00 46.22 19.31
C ALA A 107 -3.36 45.15 18.43
N GLU A 108 -2.07 44.85 18.65
CA GLU A 108 -1.37 43.76 17.97
C GLU A 108 -1.95 42.40 18.36
N PHE A 109 -2.28 42.20 19.65
CA PHE A 109 -2.92 40.99 20.14
C PHE A 109 -4.31 40.77 19.52
N HIS A 110 -5.12 41.83 19.41
CA HIS A 110 -6.43 41.73 18.76
C HIS A 110 -6.32 41.39 17.27
N LEU A 111 -5.41 42.03 16.52
CA LEU A 111 -5.15 41.70 15.12
C LEU A 111 -4.69 40.25 14.95
N ALA A 112 -3.75 39.81 15.77
CA ALA A 112 -3.26 38.44 15.73
C ALA A 112 -4.37 37.42 16.04
N GLN A 113 -5.26 37.74 16.99
CA GLN A 113 -6.41 36.89 17.28
C GLN A 113 -7.35 36.74 16.07
N GLU A 114 -7.59 37.81 15.31
CA GLU A 114 -8.39 37.74 14.08
C GLU A 114 -7.71 36.89 12.99
N GLU A 115 -6.40 37.01 12.83
CA GLU A 115 -5.61 36.15 11.93
C GLU A 115 -5.66 34.68 12.38
N LEU A 116 -5.56 34.42 13.69
CA LEU A 116 -5.68 33.09 14.27
C LEU A 116 -7.06 32.48 14.02
N CYS A 117 -8.15 33.26 14.14
CA CYS A 117 -9.49 32.79 13.81
C CYS A 117 -9.60 32.34 12.35
N GLN A 118 -8.96 33.04 11.41
CA GLN A 118 -8.96 32.65 9.99
C GLN A 118 -8.08 31.43 9.72
N ALA A 119 -6.99 31.27 10.47
CA ALA A 119 -6.04 30.16 10.32
C ALA A 119 -6.42 28.90 11.11
N LEU A 120 -7.41 28.95 11.99
CA LEU A 120 -7.69 27.86 12.95
C LEU A 120 -8.14 26.56 12.27
N VAL A 121 -9.08 26.62 11.33
CA VAL A 121 -9.53 25.43 10.57
C VAL A 121 -8.40 24.85 9.70
N PRO A 122 -7.67 25.65 8.89
CA PRO A 122 -6.49 25.16 8.19
C PRO A 122 -5.42 24.55 9.11
N ALA A 123 -5.18 25.15 10.27
CA ALA A 123 -4.24 24.62 11.26
C ALA A 123 -4.70 23.29 11.84
N LEU A 124 -6.00 23.14 12.13
CA LEU A 124 -6.58 21.88 12.59
C LEU A 124 -6.46 20.80 11.52
N GLN A 125 -6.79 21.11 10.26
CA GLN A 125 -6.62 20.20 9.13
C GLN A 125 -5.16 19.74 8.98
N GLN A 126 -4.20 20.66 9.08
CA GLN A 126 -2.77 20.34 8.99
C GLN A 126 -2.33 19.45 10.15
N GLN A 127 -2.70 19.77 11.39
CA GLN A 127 -2.34 18.96 12.56
C GLN A 127 -2.97 17.57 12.51
N LEU A 128 -4.22 17.45 12.03
CA LEU A 128 -4.89 16.17 11.85
C LEU A 128 -4.22 15.33 10.75
N LEU A 129 -3.84 15.96 9.64
CA LEU A 129 -3.10 15.31 8.56
C LEU A 129 -1.71 14.83 9.03
N ASP A 130 -1.00 15.64 9.81
CA ASP A 130 0.27 15.25 10.42
C ASP A 130 0.09 14.10 11.43
N TYR A 131 -0.98 14.15 12.22
CA TYR A 131 -1.32 13.12 13.19
C TYR A 131 -1.58 11.74 12.55
N TRP A 132 -2.26 11.70 11.39
CA TRP A 132 -2.46 10.47 10.61
C TRP A 132 -1.15 9.88 10.06
N GLN A 133 -0.14 10.71 9.84
CA GLN A 133 1.15 10.33 9.27
C GLN A 133 2.21 10.01 10.32
N GLN A 134 1.95 10.31 11.58
CA GLN A 134 2.79 9.93 12.71
C GLN A 134 2.75 8.41 13.00
N PRO A 135 3.80 7.86 13.62
CA PRO A 135 3.82 6.46 14.02
C PRO A 135 2.83 6.17 15.16
N ALA A 136 2.13 5.05 15.02
CA ALA A 136 1.37 4.36 16.04
C ALA A 136 2.29 3.53 16.94
N ASP A 137 1.74 2.89 17.97
CA ASP A 137 2.46 2.14 19.01
C ASP A 137 3.30 0.99 18.45
N ASN A 138 2.93 0.50 17.27
CA ASN A 138 3.61 -0.58 16.58
C ASN A 138 4.58 -0.09 15.49
N GLY A 139 4.87 1.21 15.42
CA GLY A 139 5.80 1.80 14.44
C GLY A 139 5.23 2.02 13.03
N MET A 140 3.98 1.60 12.77
CA MET A 140 3.26 1.91 11.53
C MET A 140 2.77 3.35 11.55
N THR A 141 2.59 4.02 10.42
CA THR A 141 1.81 5.27 10.43
C THR A 141 0.37 4.96 10.86
N ARG A 142 -0.31 5.92 11.51
CA ARG A 142 -1.73 5.71 11.90
C ARG A 142 -2.62 5.47 10.67
N TRP A 143 -2.28 6.05 9.52
CA TRP A 143 -2.88 5.73 8.22
C TRP A 143 -2.75 4.23 7.90
N GLN A 144 -1.54 3.68 7.87
CA GLN A 144 -1.33 2.26 7.60
C GLN A 144 -2.05 1.38 8.62
N TRP A 145 -2.02 1.80 9.89
CA TRP A 145 -2.64 1.06 10.98
C TRP A 145 -4.15 0.88 10.75
N LEU A 146 -4.84 1.97 10.36
CA LEU A 146 -6.27 1.91 10.09
C LEU A 146 -6.59 1.04 8.86
N ALA A 147 -5.76 1.10 7.82
CA ALA A 147 -5.95 0.27 6.62
C ALA A 147 -5.92 -1.23 6.94
N GLU A 148 -4.96 -1.66 7.78
CA GLU A 148 -4.90 -3.04 8.27
C GLU A 148 -6.14 -3.38 9.13
N VAL A 149 -6.63 -2.45 9.95
CA VAL A 149 -7.83 -2.68 10.75
C VAL A 149 -9.08 -2.89 9.89
N VAL A 150 -9.29 -2.10 8.84
CA VAL A 150 -10.44 -2.28 7.92
C VAL A 150 -10.31 -3.60 7.15
N LYS A 151 -9.10 -3.94 6.72
CA LYS A 151 -8.79 -5.21 6.06
C LYS A 151 -9.09 -6.41 6.96
N ASP A 152 -8.83 -6.28 8.26
CA ASP A 152 -9.03 -7.35 9.24
C ASP A 152 -10.48 -7.49 9.65
N ALA A 153 -11.18 -6.38 9.77
CA ALA A 153 -12.63 -6.33 9.87
C ALA A 153 -13.28 -7.07 8.68
N CYS A 154 -12.81 -6.82 7.45
CA CYS A 154 -13.25 -7.55 6.27
C CYS A 154 -12.95 -9.05 6.38
N ALA A 155 -11.72 -9.42 6.75
CA ALA A 155 -11.30 -10.81 6.92
C ALA A 155 -12.16 -11.59 7.92
N SER A 156 -12.54 -10.96 9.04
CA SER A 156 -13.33 -11.61 10.10
C SER A 156 -14.74 -12.01 9.65
N ASN A 157 -15.25 -11.40 8.58
CA ASN A 157 -16.54 -11.74 7.99
C ASN A 157 -16.43 -12.84 6.92
N ILE A 158 -15.22 -13.30 6.58
CA ILE A 158 -14.96 -14.43 5.67
C ILE A 158 -14.94 -15.70 6.52
N ASN A 159 -15.96 -16.54 6.38
CA ASN A 159 -16.13 -17.72 7.23
C ASN A 159 -16.52 -18.97 6.43
N GLU A 160 -16.59 -20.11 7.12
CA GLU A 160 -16.90 -21.40 6.51
C GLU A 160 -18.32 -21.43 5.89
N LEU A 161 -19.29 -20.79 6.54
CA LEU A 161 -20.66 -20.67 6.01
C LEU A 161 -20.65 -19.98 4.63
N LEU A 162 -19.82 -18.94 4.47
CA LEU A 162 -19.63 -18.26 3.20
C LEU A 162 -19.04 -19.22 2.16
N HIS A 163 -17.98 -19.96 2.52
CA HIS A 163 -17.36 -20.93 1.61
C HIS A 163 -18.37 -21.99 1.12
N GLN A 164 -19.18 -22.54 2.03
CA GLN A 164 -20.18 -23.55 1.69
C GLN A 164 -21.32 -23.00 0.82
N SER A 165 -21.70 -21.73 1.03
CA SER A 165 -22.78 -21.08 0.27
C SER A 165 -22.36 -20.56 -1.10
N ASP A 166 -21.14 -20.03 -1.21
CA ASP A 166 -20.59 -19.39 -2.40
C ASP A 166 -19.05 -19.39 -2.37
N GLN A 167 -18.50 -20.47 -2.91
CA GLN A 167 -17.07 -20.75 -2.94
C GLN A 167 -16.28 -19.73 -3.78
N ASP A 168 -16.79 -19.33 -4.95
CA ASP A 168 -16.14 -18.35 -5.82
C ASP A 168 -15.98 -17.01 -5.10
N PHE A 169 -17.04 -16.56 -4.43
CA PHE A 169 -17.01 -15.31 -3.67
C PHE A 169 -16.10 -15.37 -2.44
N TYR A 170 -16.10 -16.50 -1.74
CA TYR A 170 -15.16 -16.74 -0.64
C TYR A 170 -13.70 -16.51 -1.11
N PHE A 171 -13.34 -17.06 -2.28
CA PHE A 171 -12.00 -16.88 -2.85
C PHE A 171 -11.74 -15.43 -3.28
N ALA A 172 -12.71 -14.74 -3.87
CA ALA A 172 -12.59 -13.34 -4.24
C ALA A 172 -12.23 -12.46 -3.04
N LEU A 173 -12.97 -12.58 -1.93
CA LEU A 173 -12.70 -11.82 -0.70
C LEU A 173 -11.37 -12.22 -0.05
N THR A 174 -11.10 -13.52 0.02
CA THR A 174 -9.86 -14.06 0.59
C THR A 174 -8.64 -13.55 -0.20
N GLY A 175 -8.73 -13.53 -1.53
CA GLY A 175 -7.71 -12.98 -2.41
C GLY A 175 -7.43 -11.50 -2.14
N LEU A 176 -8.49 -10.69 -1.97
CA LEU A 176 -8.35 -9.27 -1.65
C LEU A 176 -7.66 -9.02 -0.30
N VAL A 177 -8.06 -9.77 0.73
CA VAL A 177 -7.47 -9.65 2.08
C VAL A 177 -6.03 -10.15 2.10
N ILE A 178 -5.66 -11.15 1.32
CA ILE A 178 -4.30 -11.69 1.34
C ILE A 178 -3.34 -10.85 0.49
N LYS A 179 -3.78 -10.48 -0.71
CA LYS A 179 -3.02 -9.71 -1.70
C LYS A 179 -3.83 -8.46 -2.07
N SER A 180 -3.81 -7.47 -1.21
CA SER A 180 -4.52 -6.19 -1.40
C SER A 180 -3.94 -5.30 -2.51
N GLU A 181 -2.73 -5.58 -2.96
CA GLU A 181 -2.12 -4.95 -4.15
C GLU A 181 -2.50 -5.69 -5.43
N LYS A 182 -2.91 -4.94 -6.46
CA LYS A 182 -3.41 -5.47 -7.73
C LYS A 182 -2.42 -6.43 -8.40
N HIS A 183 -1.17 -6.01 -8.57
CA HIS A 183 -0.16 -6.82 -9.25
C HIS A 183 0.09 -8.17 -8.55
N HIS A 184 0.07 -8.16 -7.22
CA HIS A 184 0.19 -9.38 -6.45
C HIS A 184 -1.04 -10.30 -6.63
N ARG A 185 -2.26 -9.76 -6.78
CA ARG A 185 -3.44 -10.58 -7.15
C ARG A 185 -3.27 -11.20 -8.53
N GLU A 186 -2.78 -10.44 -9.50
CA GLU A 186 -2.58 -10.90 -10.87
C GLU A 186 -1.58 -12.06 -10.95
N ILE A 187 -0.46 -12.00 -10.21
CA ILE A 187 0.61 -12.99 -10.28
C ILE A 187 0.28 -14.27 -9.50
N PHE A 188 -0.55 -14.17 -8.47
CA PHE A 188 -0.69 -15.23 -7.48
C PHE A 188 -1.59 -16.36 -7.93
N ASN A 189 -2.86 -16.09 -8.27
CA ASN A 189 -3.77 -17.11 -8.78
C ASN A 189 -4.97 -16.58 -9.54
N GLU A 190 -5.52 -17.34 -10.48
CA GLU A 190 -6.64 -16.93 -11.32
C GLU A 190 -7.97 -16.78 -10.57
N HIS A 191 -8.24 -17.58 -9.53
CA HIS A 191 -9.45 -17.46 -8.70
C HIS A 191 -9.38 -16.32 -7.68
N LEU A 192 -8.18 -15.80 -7.40
CA LEU A 192 -7.94 -14.70 -6.44
C LEU A 192 -7.81 -13.32 -7.12
N ARG A 193 -8.17 -13.23 -8.41
CA ARG A 193 -8.04 -12.04 -9.28
C ARG A 193 -9.27 -11.14 -9.33
N ALA A 194 -10.26 -11.32 -8.45
CA ALA A 194 -11.45 -10.47 -8.46
C ALA A 194 -11.03 -9.00 -8.38
N PRO A 195 -11.43 -8.16 -9.36
CA PRO A 195 -11.04 -6.77 -9.36
C PRO A 195 -11.76 -6.04 -8.22
N ALA A 196 -11.04 -5.15 -7.56
CA ALA A 196 -11.56 -4.33 -6.49
C ALA A 196 -11.46 -2.86 -6.87
N TYR A 197 -12.59 -2.15 -6.84
CA TYR A 197 -12.68 -0.78 -7.31
C TYR A 197 -13.05 0.18 -6.18
N LEU A 198 -12.41 1.34 -6.17
CA LEU A 198 -12.97 2.56 -5.63
C LEU A 198 -13.81 3.22 -6.74
N LEU A 199 -14.97 3.77 -6.37
CA LEU A 199 -15.86 4.40 -7.35
C LEU A 199 -15.62 5.91 -7.34
N LYS A 200 -15.16 6.45 -8.47
CA LYS A 200 -15.21 7.89 -8.72
C LYS A 200 -16.62 8.22 -9.18
N ILE A 201 -17.30 9.05 -8.40
CA ILE A 201 -18.67 9.47 -8.64
C ILE A 201 -18.65 10.93 -9.08
N THR A 202 -19.34 11.25 -10.17
CA THR A 202 -19.62 12.62 -10.59
C THR A 202 -21.12 12.87 -10.51
N LEU A 203 -21.52 13.76 -9.62
CA LEU A 203 -22.87 14.26 -9.48
C LEU A 203 -23.06 15.36 -10.52
N ASN A 204 -23.94 15.15 -11.50
CA ASN A 204 -24.21 16.16 -12.53
C ASN A 204 -25.54 16.85 -12.27
N ASN A 205 -25.51 18.17 -12.28
CA ASN A 205 -26.67 19.06 -12.29
C ASN A 205 -26.70 19.84 -13.61
N GLU A 206 -27.86 20.37 -14.00
CA GLU A 206 -28.00 21.10 -15.28
C GLU A 206 -27.00 22.26 -15.47
N THR A 207 -26.39 22.75 -14.39
CA THR A 207 -25.45 23.87 -14.38
C THR A 207 -24.06 23.57 -13.80
N ASP A 208 -23.90 22.56 -12.94
CA ASP A 208 -22.65 22.28 -12.20
C ASP A 208 -22.43 20.76 -12.07
N ASN A 209 -21.17 20.33 -12.14
CA ASN A 209 -20.77 18.95 -11.90
C ASN A 209 -19.84 18.90 -10.67
N LEU A 210 -20.05 17.92 -9.80
CA LEU A 210 -19.27 17.73 -8.58
C LEU A 210 -18.74 16.29 -8.53
N SER A 211 -17.43 16.12 -8.48
CA SER A 211 -16.81 14.80 -8.41
C SER A 211 -16.21 14.49 -7.02
N LEU A 212 -16.34 13.23 -6.59
CA LEU A 212 -15.75 12.65 -5.38
C LEU A 212 -15.39 11.17 -5.59
N ILE A 213 -14.59 10.61 -4.68
CA ILE A 213 -14.39 9.16 -4.59
C ILE A 213 -15.26 8.64 -3.44
N TYR A 214 -16.09 7.65 -3.71
CA TYR A 214 -16.97 7.07 -2.69
C TYR A 214 -16.15 6.23 -1.70
N PRO A 215 -16.33 6.40 -0.38
CA PRO A 215 -15.49 5.80 0.67
C PRO A 215 -15.86 4.32 0.94
N ALA A 216 -15.95 3.51 -0.10
CA ALA A 216 -16.24 2.07 -0.02
C ALA A 216 -15.59 1.32 -1.19
N LEU A 217 -15.31 0.04 -0.98
CA LEU A 217 -14.75 -0.83 -2.02
C LEU A 217 -15.84 -1.64 -2.68
N LEU A 218 -15.82 -1.69 -4.00
CA LEU A 218 -16.68 -2.52 -4.82
C LEU A 218 -15.89 -3.73 -5.30
N ILE A 219 -16.39 -4.93 -5.05
CA ILE A 219 -15.86 -6.16 -5.62
C ILE A 219 -16.94 -6.77 -6.49
N THR A 220 -16.56 -7.11 -7.72
CA THR A 220 -17.45 -7.78 -8.66
C THR A 220 -16.83 -9.11 -9.05
N ASP A 221 -17.57 -10.19 -8.82
CA ASP A 221 -17.20 -11.54 -9.23
C ASP A 221 -18.35 -12.18 -10.03
N LYS A 222 -18.15 -13.40 -10.56
CA LYS A 222 -19.14 -14.16 -11.33
C LYS A 222 -20.43 -14.41 -10.57
N SER A 223 -20.39 -14.47 -9.24
CA SER A 223 -21.54 -14.75 -8.38
C SER A 223 -22.31 -13.51 -7.90
N GLY A 224 -21.81 -12.29 -8.18
CA GLY A 224 -22.50 -11.04 -7.84
C GLY A 224 -21.54 -9.90 -7.47
N THR A 225 -22.12 -8.85 -6.90
CA THR A 225 -21.38 -7.63 -6.52
C THR A 225 -21.48 -7.39 -5.02
N VAL A 226 -20.39 -6.98 -4.40
CA VAL A 226 -20.33 -6.66 -2.97
C VAL A 226 -19.71 -5.30 -2.73
N LEU A 227 -20.33 -4.57 -1.81
CA LEU A 227 -19.85 -3.29 -1.30
C LEU A 227 -19.26 -3.48 0.09
N ILE A 228 -17.96 -3.26 0.24
CA ILE A 228 -17.26 -3.25 1.53
C ILE A 228 -17.23 -1.81 2.04
N GLN A 229 -17.84 -1.60 3.21
CA GLN A 229 -17.89 -0.31 3.90
C GLN A 229 -16.59 -0.02 4.66
N SER A 230 -16.43 1.22 5.11
CA SER A 230 -15.27 1.65 5.91
C SER A 230 -15.12 0.89 7.24
N SER A 231 -16.21 0.31 7.78
CA SER A 231 -16.17 -0.56 8.95
C SER A 231 -15.63 -1.97 8.67
N GLY A 232 -15.39 -2.32 7.40
CA GLY A 232 -15.06 -3.68 6.94
C GLY A 232 -16.28 -4.62 6.85
N ALA A 233 -17.47 -4.14 7.21
CA ALA A 233 -18.72 -4.84 6.91
C ALA A 233 -18.96 -4.83 5.40
N TRP A 234 -19.60 -5.89 4.89
CA TRP A 234 -19.92 -5.99 3.48
C TRP A 234 -21.40 -6.25 3.24
N GLU A 235 -21.92 -5.69 2.16
CA GLU A 235 -23.31 -5.83 1.72
C GLU A 235 -23.33 -6.39 0.29
N ARG A 236 -24.21 -7.37 0.05
CA ARG A 236 -24.28 -8.08 -1.22
C ARG A 236 -25.44 -7.61 -2.08
N PHE A 237 -25.18 -7.50 -3.37
CA PHE A 237 -26.12 -7.07 -4.40
C PHE A 237 -26.17 -8.11 -5.53
N GLU A 238 -27.34 -8.24 -6.15
CA GLU A 238 -27.55 -9.15 -7.29
C GLU A 238 -26.77 -8.68 -8.54
N SER A 239 -26.65 -7.36 -8.72
CA SER A 239 -25.87 -6.76 -9.79
C SER A 239 -25.09 -5.53 -9.34
N GLU A 240 -24.09 -5.13 -10.13
CA GLU A 240 -23.38 -3.87 -9.91
C GLU A 240 -24.30 -2.66 -10.04
N SER A 241 -25.25 -2.69 -10.97
CA SER A 241 -26.21 -1.60 -11.15
C SER A 241 -27.09 -1.40 -9.91
N ASP A 242 -27.49 -2.48 -9.22
CA ASP A 242 -28.26 -2.39 -7.97
C ASP A 242 -27.44 -1.76 -6.84
N CYS A 243 -26.15 -2.12 -6.76
CA CYS A 243 -25.21 -1.53 -5.81
C CYS A 243 -25.04 -0.03 -6.06
N ILE A 244 -24.78 0.38 -7.31
CA ILE A 244 -24.63 1.80 -7.67
C ILE A 244 -25.92 2.56 -7.37
N GLN A 245 -27.08 1.97 -7.60
CA GLN A 245 -28.37 2.59 -7.31
C GLN A 245 -28.60 2.74 -5.80
N ASN A 246 -28.12 1.79 -4.99
CA ASN A 246 -28.11 1.93 -3.53
C ASN A 246 -27.24 3.10 -3.08
N ILE A 247 -26.05 3.26 -3.68
CA ILE A 247 -25.16 4.39 -3.42
C ILE A 247 -25.84 5.71 -3.84
N ALA A 248 -26.48 5.76 -5.01
CA ALA A 248 -27.18 6.95 -5.48
C ALA A 248 -28.26 7.40 -4.48
N ARG A 249 -29.07 6.46 -3.98
CA ARG A 249 -30.11 6.74 -2.95
C ARG A 249 -29.52 7.28 -1.65
N TYR A 250 -28.33 6.81 -1.26
CA TYR A 250 -27.62 7.35 -0.09
C TYR A 250 -27.13 8.78 -0.33
N LEU A 251 -26.51 9.06 -1.49
CA LEU A 251 -26.01 10.39 -1.85
C LEU A 251 -27.13 11.43 -1.99
N GLN A 252 -28.33 11.03 -2.45
CA GLN A 252 -29.50 11.90 -2.55
C GLN A 252 -29.98 12.48 -1.22
N ARG A 253 -29.57 11.91 -0.08
CA ARG A 253 -29.92 12.45 1.25
C ARG A 253 -29.12 13.72 1.59
N SER A 254 -27.93 13.84 1.00
CA SER A 254 -26.94 14.86 1.35
C SER A 254 -26.71 15.85 0.21
N TRP A 255 -26.98 15.44 -1.04
CA TRP A 255 -26.78 16.26 -2.24
C TRP A 255 -27.97 16.14 -3.21
N GLU A 256 -28.36 17.27 -3.80
CA GLU A 256 -29.36 17.29 -4.88
C GLU A 256 -28.68 17.09 -6.24
N PHE A 257 -29.08 16.06 -6.99
CA PHE A 257 -28.56 15.85 -8.36
C PHE A 257 -29.52 15.18 -9.35
N THR A 258 -29.30 15.43 -10.65
CA THR A 258 -30.17 14.92 -11.73
C THR A 258 -29.66 13.66 -12.41
N THR A 259 -28.34 13.49 -12.54
CA THR A 259 -27.73 12.26 -13.06
C THR A 259 -26.44 11.93 -12.31
N LEU A 260 -26.11 10.64 -12.24
CA LEU A 260 -24.90 10.12 -11.59
C LEU A 260 -23.97 9.54 -12.66
N SER A 261 -22.72 9.98 -12.75
CA SER A 261 -21.70 9.29 -13.55
C SER A 261 -20.74 8.52 -12.66
N VAL A 262 -20.40 7.29 -13.05
CA VAL A 262 -19.52 6.41 -12.28
C VAL A 262 -18.35 5.94 -13.13
N ASP A 263 -17.14 6.18 -12.62
CA ASP A 263 -15.90 5.62 -13.15
C ASP A 263 -15.30 4.62 -12.13
N ARG A 264 -14.78 3.50 -12.61
CA ARG A 264 -14.15 2.46 -11.77
C ARG A 264 -12.66 2.73 -11.67
N TYR A 265 -12.15 2.86 -10.45
CA TYR A 265 -10.73 3.08 -10.16
C TYR A 265 -10.16 1.89 -9.37
N GLU A 266 -9.30 1.11 -9.99
CA GLU A 266 -8.52 0.09 -9.29
C GLU A 266 -7.05 0.56 -9.18
N PRO A 267 -6.59 1.03 -8.01
CA PRO A 267 -5.19 1.40 -7.79
C PRO A 267 -4.25 0.20 -7.94
N ASP A 268 -3.03 0.47 -8.41
CA ASP A 268 -1.94 -0.52 -8.41
C ASP A 268 -1.34 -0.75 -7.02
N ALA A 269 -1.48 0.23 -6.11
CA ALA A 269 -1.07 0.15 -4.71
C ALA A 269 -2.04 -0.70 -3.87
N ASP A 270 -1.81 -0.76 -2.55
CA ASP A 270 -2.74 -1.44 -1.63
C ASP A 270 -4.08 -0.70 -1.59
N ILE A 271 -5.14 -1.39 -2.00
CA ILE A 271 -6.50 -0.84 -2.10
C ILE A 271 -7.07 -0.36 -0.75
N PHE A 272 -6.66 -0.94 0.38
CA PHE A 272 -7.10 -0.51 1.71
C PHE A 272 -6.37 0.74 2.17
N ASP A 273 -5.10 0.91 1.78
CA ASP A 273 -4.37 2.16 2.04
C ASP A 273 -5.06 3.32 1.28
N GLU A 274 -5.46 3.11 0.03
CA GLU A 274 -6.20 4.09 -0.77
C GLU A 274 -7.62 4.35 -0.22
N LEU A 275 -8.33 3.31 0.27
CA LEU A 275 -9.61 3.52 0.96
C LEU A 275 -9.45 4.45 2.17
N VAL A 276 -8.42 4.23 3.00
CA VAL A 276 -8.19 5.09 4.17
C VAL A 276 -7.76 6.50 3.75
N ARG A 277 -7.01 6.65 2.65
CA ARG A 277 -6.72 7.97 2.09
C ARG A 277 -8.01 8.73 1.76
N VAL A 278 -8.97 8.09 1.12
CA VAL A 278 -10.29 8.67 0.81
C VAL A 278 -11.04 9.06 2.08
N LEU A 279 -10.99 8.22 3.13
CA LEU A 279 -11.61 8.53 4.43
C LEU A 279 -10.96 9.74 5.13
N ILE A 280 -9.64 9.87 5.06
CA ILE A 280 -8.92 11.03 5.61
C ILE A 280 -9.27 12.30 4.83
N ASP A 281 -9.30 12.22 3.49
CA ASP A 281 -9.72 13.34 2.63
C ASP A 281 -11.15 13.80 2.98
N GLN A 282 -12.08 12.86 3.17
CA GLN A 282 -13.44 13.16 3.57
C GLN A 282 -13.49 13.83 4.95
N GLN A 283 -12.72 13.33 5.93
CA GLN A 283 -12.65 13.92 7.27
C GLN A 283 -12.19 15.39 7.22
N LEU A 284 -11.16 15.68 6.43
CA LEU A 284 -10.66 17.04 6.23
C LEU A 284 -11.69 17.93 5.53
N LEU A 285 -12.46 17.38 4.60
CA LEU A 285 -13.49 18.09 3.85
C LEU A 285 -14.68 18.47 4.71
N GLU A 286 -15.07 17.58 5.62
CA GLU A 286 -16.12 17.88 6.58
C GLU A 286 -15.73 19.06 7.48
N LEU A 287 -14.46 19.19 7.87
CA LEU A 287 -13.96 20.36 8.60
C LEU A 287 -14.02 21.66 7.78
N GLU A 288 -13.71 21.62 6.48
CA GLU A 288 -13.78 22.79 5.59
C GLU A 288 -15.23 23.27 5.36
N CYS A 289 -16.17 22.32 5.32
CA CYS A 289 -17.58 22.59 5.08
C CYS A 289 -18.34 23.15 6.29
N ILE A 290 -17.73 23.24 7.48
CA ILE A 290 -18.38 23.78 8.68
C ILE A 290 -18.71 25.26 8.44
N GLN A 291 -20.00 25.59 8.48
CA GLN A 291 -20.44 26.99 8.39
C GLN A 291 -20.39 27.65 9.76
N ILE A 292 -19.69 28.77 9.85
CA ILE A 292 -19.58 29.63 11.03
C ILE A 292 -20.42 30.90 10.77
N PRO A 293 -21.30 31.35 11.69
CA PRO A 293 -21.54 30.83 13.05
C PRO A 293 -22.23 29.46 13.06
N VAL A 294 -21.84 28.62 14.02
CA VAL A 294 -22.48 27.33 14.24
C VAL A 294 -23.85 27.57 14.90
N ASN A 295 -24.93 27.04 14.30
CA ASN A 295 -26.31 27.31 14.74
C ASN A 295 -26.72 26.63 16.07
N GLU A 296 -25.78 26.00 16.79
CA GLU A 296 -26.04 25.26 18.03
C GLU A 296 -25.57 26.03 19.28
N ILE A 297 -26.21 25.76 20.42
CA ILE A 297 -25.85 26.33 21.72
C ILE A 297 -24.46 25.78 22.10
N PHE A 298 -23.46 26.67 22.20
CA PHE A 298 -22.04 26.52 22.60
C PHE A 298 -21.47 25.10 22.90
N GLU A 299 -22.11 24.31 23.77
CA GLU A 299 -21.70 22.91 24.03
C GLU A 299 -21.76 22.01 22.79
N GLY A 300 -22.65 22.27 21.82
CA GLY A 300 -22.76 21.49 20.58
C GLY A 300 -21.69 21.79 19.52
N ALA A 301 -21.15 23.02 19.50
CA ALA A 301 -20.23 23.44 18.44
C ALA A 301 -18.85 22.79 18.57
N GLU A 302 -18.27 22.77 19.78
CA GLU A 302 -17.00 22.07 20.01
C GLU A 302 -17.15 20.55 19.87
N GLN A 303 -18.28 20.00 20.32
CA GLN A 303 -18.62 18.59 20.12
C GLN A 303 -18.69 18.22 18.63
N LEU A 304 -19.18 19.11 17.77
CA LEU A 304 -19.19 18.88 16.32
C LEU A 304 -17.77 18.75 15.75
N PHE A 305 -16.85 19.63 16.15
CA PHE A 305 -15.44 19.50 15.75
C PHE A 305 -14.83 18.20 16.30
N ASP A 306 -15.04 17.90 17.58
CA ASP A 306 -14.52 16.69 18.22
C ASP A 306 -15.05 15.41 17.54
N GLN A 307 -16.34 15.36 17.20
CA GLN A 307 -16.97 14.27 16.46
C GLN A 307 -16.35 14.07 15.08
N ILE A 308 -16.08 15.16 14.34
CA ILE A 308 -15.45 15.07 13.03
C ILE A 308 -13.99 14.61 13.17
N THR A 309 -13.26 15.13 14.17
CA THR A 309 -11.86 14.76 14.39
C THR A 309 -11.68 13.35 14.97
N ASP A 310 -12.71 12.75 15.57
CA ASP A 310 -12.67 11.41 16.15
C ASP A 310 -12.48 10.32 15.06
N PRO A 311 -11.33 9.62 15.05
CA PRO A 311 -11.06 8.55 14.09
C PRO A 311 -12.05 7.38 14.16
N LEU A 312 -12.72 7.15 15.30
CA LEU A 312 -13.72 6.09 15.45
C LEU A 312 -14.94 6.29 14.56
N ARG A 313 -15.28 7.55 14.25
CA ARG A 313 -16.38 7.86 13.35
C ARG A 313 -16.17 7.32 11.94
N LEU A 314 -14.91 7.19 11.51
CA LEU A 314 -14.57 6.59 10.21
C LEU A 314 -14.92 5.10 10.13
N LEU A 315 -15.08 4.44 11.29
CA LEU A 315 -15.45 3.03 11.42
C LEU A 315 -16.91 2.83 11.87
N ALA A 316 -17.72 3.90 11.95
CA ALA A 316 -19.10 3.86 12.40
C ALA A 316 -20.01 3.14 11.38
N GLY A 317 -20.00 1.81 11.43
CA GLY A 317 -20.88 0.90 10.69
C GLY A 317 -21.18 -0.35 11.53
N LYS A 318 -21.84 -1.37 10.95
CA LYS A 318 -22.02 -2.66 11.63
C LYS A 318 -20.65 -3.19 12.07
N GLN A 319 -20.44 -3.27 13.38
CA GLN A 319 -19.17 -3.73 13.95
C GLN A 319 -18.98 -5.20 13.60
N PRO A 320 -17.83 -5.59 13.03
CA PRO A 320 -17.55 -6.98 12.70
C PRO A 320 -17.44 -7.80 13.99
N HIS A 321 -17.94 -9.04 13.95
CA HIS A 321 -17.74 -9.97 15.05
C HIS A 321 -16.32 -10.55 15.00
N VAL A 322 -15.44 -10.05 15.85
CA VAL A 322 -14.08 -10.59 16.00
C VAL A 322 -14.14 -11.89 16.83
N TYR A 323 -13.92 -13.03 16.19
CA TYR A 323 -13.70 -14.29 16.88
C TYR A 323 -12.28 -14.35 17.45
N GLN A 324 -12.12 -14.19 18.77
CA GLN A 324 -10.86 -14.52 19.43
C GLN A 324 -10.68 -16.04 19.49
N THR A 325 -9.65 -16.54 18.80
CA THR A 325 -9.19 -17.94 18.90
C THR A 325 -8.17 -18.10 20.03
N ALA A 326 -8.67 -18.18 21.27
CA ALA A 326 -7.87 -18.31 22.49
C ALA A 326 -6.92 -19.54 22.53
N ASN A 327 -7.11 -20.53 21.64
CA ASN A 327 -6.28 -21.74 21.60
C ASN A 327 -5.00 -21.57 20.76
N VAL A 328 -4.99 -20.75 19.70
CA VAL A 328 -3.81 -20.65 18.80
C VAL A 328 -2.70 -19.78 19.41
N ASP A 329 -3.05 -18.76 20.20
CA ASP A 329 -2.06 -17.92 20.90
C ASP A 329 -1.21 -18.73 21.90
N GLN A 330 -1.76 -19.76 22.53
CA GLN A 330 -1.02 -20.60 23.49
C GLN A 330 0.14 -21.36 22.84
N HIS A 331 0.03 -21.68 21.55
CA HIS A 331 1.01 -22.47 20.81
C HIS A 331 1.95 -21.61 19.94
N LEU A 332 1.77 -20.30 19.91
CA LEU A 332 2.62 -19.40 19.12
C LEU A 332 4.04 -19.32 19.74
N PRO A 333 5.12 -19.52 18.97
CA PRO A 333 6.47 -19.52 19.51
C PRO A 333 6.88 -18.12 19.99
N GLN A 334 7.75 -18.08 21.01
CA GLN A 334 8.11 -16.83 21.68
C GLN A 334 8.81 -15.82 20.75
N TRP A 335 9.63 -16.29 19.81
CA TRP A 335 10.29 -15.42 18.83
C TRP A 335 9.28 -14.72 17.91
N LEU A 336 8.14 -15.37 17.61
CA LEU A 336 7.09 -14.79 16.78
C LEU A 336 6.18 -13.86 17.58
N LYS A 337 5.95 -14.15 18.86
CA LYS A 337 5.29 -13.22 19.80
C LYS A 337 6.08 -11.93 19.98
N ASN A 338 7.40 -12.04 20.09
CA ASN A 338 8.32 -10.94 20.35
C ASN A 338 8.79 -10.22 19.07
N ALA A 339 8.48 -10.75 17.89
CA ALA A 339 8.86 -10.15 16.62
C ALA A 339 8.28 -8.73 16.48
N ASP A 340 8.97 -7.87 15.71
CA ASP A 340 8.46 -6.55 15.42
C ASP A 340 7.15 -6.61 14.61
N SER A 341 6.46 -5.49 14.51
CA SER A 341 5.16 -5.43 13.82
C SER A 341 5.25 -5.61 12.31
N CYS A 342 6.40 -5.28 11.70
CA CYS A 342 6.61 -5.43 10.26
C CYS A 342 6.83 -6.89 9.91
N ASP A 343 7.71 -7.58 10.63
CA ASP A 343 8.00 -9.00 10.46
C ASP A 343 6.76 -9.86 10.72
N ARG A 344 5.99 -9.57 11.78
CA ARG A 344 4.74 -10.30 12.04
C ARG A 344 3.70 -10.11 10.95
N ARG A 345 3.57 -8.91 10.39
CA ARG A 345 2.67 -8.66 9.25
C ARG A 345 3.11 -9.41 8.01
N THR A 346 4.39 -9.36 7.68
CA THR A 346 4.93 -10.07 6.53
C THR A 346 4.74 -11.57 6.70
N TYR A 347 4.99 -12.10 7.91
CA TYR A 347 4.76 -13.49 8.25
C TYR A 347 3.26 -13.85 8.08
N ARG A 348 2.38 -13.04 8.66
CA ARG A 348 0.92 -13.18 8.54
C ARG A 348 0.46 -13.23 7.08
N ARG A 349 0.94 -12.30 6.23
CA ARG A 349 0.63 -12.26 4.79
C ARG A 349 0.88 -13.61 4.12
N TYR A 350 2.04 -14.22 4.35
CA TYR A 350 2.38 -15.51 3.74
C TYR A 350 1.67 -16.71 4.37
N VAL A 351 1.34 -16.66 5.67
CA VAL A 351 0.48 -17.66 6.31
C VAL A 351 -0.93 -17.63 5.72
N SER A 352 -1.53 -16.45 5.57
CA SER A 352 -2.84 -16.31 4.95
C SER A 352 -2.81 -16.75 3.48
N ALA A 353 -1.74 -16.40 2.75
CA ALA A 353 -1.53 -16.85 1.36
C ALA A 353 -1.44 -18.38 1.25
N MET A 354 -0.83 -19.05 2.22
CA MET A 354 -0.82 -20.51 2.30
C MET A 354 -2.23 -21.07 2.53
N ALA A 355 -3.02 -20.44 3.40
CA ALA A 355 -4.40 -20.85 3.67
C ALA A 355 -5.26 -20.80 2.41
N ALA A 356 -5.21 -19.69 1.66
CA ALA A 356 -5.93 -19.58 0.39
C ALA A 356 -5.47 -20.61 -0.65
N THR A 357 -4.16 -20.87 -0.73
CA THR A 357 -3.62 -21.91 -1.62
C THR A 357 -4.19 -23.28 -1.29
N HIS A 358 -4.32 -23.61 0.00
CA HIS A 358 -4.92 -24.87 0.45
C HIS A 358 -6.40 -24.97 0.11
N LEU A 359 -7.16 -23.88 0.21
CA LEU A 359 -8.58 -23.90 -0.12
C LEU A 359 -8.80 -24.04 -1.61
N GLU A 360 -8.05 -23.29 -2.41
CA GLU A 360 -8.24 -23.22 -3.86
C GLU A 360 -7.94 -24.53 -4.56
N TYR A 361 -6.92 -25.24 -4.09
CA TYR A 361 -6.51 -26.51 -4.67
C TYR A 361 -7.04 -27.72 -3.90
N ASP A 362 -8.01 -27.54 -3.00
CA ASP A 362 -8.54 -28.61 -2.15
C ASP A 362 -7.42 -29.42 -1.47
N GLY A 363 -6.46 -28.70 -0.89
CA GLY A 363 -5.30 -29.26 -0.23
C GLY A 363 -4.29 -29.91 -1.17
N ALA A 364 -4.51 -29.88 -2.49
CA ALA A 364 -3.63 -30.49 -3.47
C ALA A 364 -2.26 -29.80 -3.53
N THR A 365 -1.28 -30.62 -3.87
CA THR A 365 0.14 -30.32 -3.78
C THR A 365 0.81 -30.90 -5.01
N PHE A 366 2.06 -30.51 -5.24
CA PHE A 366 2.88 -31.11 -6.31
C PHE A 366 2.94 -32.65 -6.24
N PHE A 367 2.72 -33.26 -5.06
CA PHE A 367 2.75 -34.71 -4.85
C PHE A 367 1.38 -35.39 -4.81
N THR A 368 0.27 -34.66 -4.92
CA THR A 368 -1.08 -35.26 -4.91
C THR A 368 -1.23 -36.27 -6.06
N ASP A 369 -1.85 -37.41 -5.80
CA ASP A 369 -1.99 -38.54 -6.73
C ASP A 369 -0.65 -39.14 -7.22
N LEU A 370 0.44 -38.97 -6.47
CA LEU A 370 1.67 -39.75 -6.65
C LEU A 370 1.85 -40.76 -5.53
N ASP A 371 2.10 -42.00 -5.92
CA ASP A 371 2.38 -43.07 -4.98
C ASP A 371 3.74 -42.83 -4.32
N SER A 372 3.77 -42.96 -2.99
CA SER A 372 5.02 -43.09 -2.26
C SER A 372 5.77 -44.33 -2.77
N ILE A 373 7.09 -44.36 -2.62
CA ILE A 373 7.86 -45.54 -3.05
C ILE A 373 7.43 -46.83 -2.32
N ARG A 374 6.93 -46.71 -1.07
CA ARG A 374 6.40 -47.84 -0.31
C ARG A 374 5.06 -48.31 -0.86
N ASP A 375 4.13 -47.39 -1.10
CA ASP A 375 2.81 -47.72 -1.64
C ASP A 375 2.92 -48.31 -3.04
N PHE A 376 3.74 -47.69 -3.90
CA PHE A 376 4.06 -48.20 -5.23
C PHE A 376 4.66 -49.60 -5.15
N ALA A 377 5.62 -49.83 -4.25
CA ALA A 377 6.23 -51.15 -4.09
C ALA A 377 5.24 -52.19 -3.56
N SER A 378 4.40 -51.82 -2.60
CA SER A 378 3.33 -52.68 -2.08
C SER A 378 2.38 -53.10 -3.20
N GLN A 379 1.87 -52.12 -3.95
CA GLN A 379 0.94 -52.33 -5.04
C GLN A 379 1.56 -53.19 -6.15
N ALA A 380 2.78 -52.88 -6.57
CA ALA A 380 3.47 -53.63 -7.61
C ALA A 380 3.75 -55.09 -7.20
N LEU A 381 4.07 -55.34 -5.93
CA LEU A 381 4.21 -56.70 -5.39
C LEU A 381 2.87 -57.44 -5.39
N VAL A 382 1.79 -56.80 -4.95
CA VAL A 382 0.43 -57.36 -4.92
C VAL A 382 -0.09 -57.68 -6.33
N ASP A 383 0.13 -56.77 -7.27
CA ASP A 383 -0.27 -56.93 -8.67
C ASP A 383 0.49 -58.08 -9.33
N GLN A 384 1.79 -58.20 -9.04
CA GLN A 384 2.61 -59.31 -9.55
C GLN A 384 2.20 -60.66 -8.93
N MET A 385 1.88 -60.72 -7.62
CA MET A 385 1.34 -61.94 -7.01
C MET A 385 0.03 -62.38 -7.68
N SER A 386 -0.84 -61.42 -7.98
CA SER A 386 -2.12 -61.67 -8.66
C SER A 386 -1.90 -62.13 -10.10
N HIS A 387 -0.93 -61.54 -10.81
CA HIS A 387 -0.52 -61.93 -12.16
C HIS A 387 0.03 -63.36 -12.21
N ASP A 388 0.78 -63.77 -11.19
CA ASP A 388 1.33 -65.12 -11.04
C ASP A 388 0.25 -66.16 -10.64
N GLY A 389 -1.00 -65.72 -10.45
CA GLY A 389 -2.16 -66.58 -10.16
C GLY A 389 -2.32 -66.92 -8.67
N HIS A 390 -1.67 -66.18 -7.77
CA HIS A 390 -1.80 -66.32 -6.34
C HIS A 390 -2.87 -65.40 -5.76
N GLU A 391 -3.45 -65.78 -4.62
CA GLU A 391 -4.31 -64.89 -3.85
C GLU A 391 -3.43 -63.79 -3.21
N PRO A 392 -3.68 -62.50 -3.49
CA PRO A 392 -2.81 -61.42 -3.03
C PRO A 392 -2.79 -61.34 -1.51
N VAL A 393 -1.59 -61.28 -0.95
CA VAL A 393 -1.36 -61.06 0.48
C VAL A 393 -0.69 -59.72 0.66
N ASN A 394 -1.11 -58.97 1.69
CA ASN A 394 -0.47 -57.71 2.03
C ASN A 394 1.01 -57.92 2.41
N PRO A 395 1.98 -57.36 1.67
CA PRO A 395 3.40 -57.50 1.95
C PRO A 395 3.83 -56.97 3.33
N ASP A 396 3.09 -56.03 3.92
CA ASP A 396 3.38 -55.47 5.25
C ASP A 396 3.10 -56.45 6.40
N ASP A 397 2.29 -57.48 6.16
CA ASP A 397 1.94 -58.47 7.17
C ASP A 397 3.00 -59.59 7.28
N MET A 398 4.16 -59.43 6.65
CA MET A 398 5.14 -60.49 6.48
C MET A 398 6.59 -59.97 6.58
N GLU A 399 7.47 -60.78 7.17
CA GLU A 399 8.88 -60.48 7.35
C GLU A 399 9.78 -61.62 6.84
N LEU A 400 10.92 -61.25 6.28
CA LEU A 400 12.03 -62.12 5.95
C LEU A 400 13.03 -62.17 7.12
N ASN A 401 13.30 -63.37 7.58
CA ASN A 401 14.31 -63.67 8.59
C ASN A 401 15.55 -64.29 7.91
N VAL A 402 16.67 -63.57 7.92
CA VAL A 402 17.95 -64.00 7.33
C VAL A 402 18.92 -64.35 8.46
N LYS A 403 19.34 -65.62 8.53
CA LYS A 403 20.34 -66.10 9.51
C LYS A 403 21.75 -65.96 8.95
N VAL A 404 22.53 -65.04 9.50
CA VAL A 404 23.91 -64.74 9.09
C VAL A 404 24.88 -65.35 10.09
N ALA A 405 25.78 -66.21 9.62
CA ALA A 405 26.85 -66.76 10.45
C ALA A 405 28.01 -65.76 10.53
N ARG A 406 28.33 -65.26 11.73
CA ARG A 406 29.47 -64.37 11.97
C ARG A 406 30.53 -65.12 12.78
N GLY A 407 31.73 -65.31 12.21
CA GLY A 407 32.85 -66.01 12.86
C GLY A 407 34.08 -66.19 11.96
N VAL A 408 35.23 -66.45 12.57
CA VAL A 408 36.52 -66.71 11.87
C VAL A 408 36.62 -68.20 11.49
N PRO A 409 37.09 -68.56 10.28
CA PRO A 409 37.26 -69.97 9.90
C PRO A 409 38.11 -70.74 10.93
N GLY A 410 37.49 -71.68 11.65
CA GLY A 410 38.13 -72.49 12.70
C GLY A 410 37.85 -72.08 14.16
N GLY A 411 36.99 -71.09 14.43
CA GLY A 411 36.61 -70.66 15.80
C GLY A 411 35.10 -70.70 16.11
N TRP A 412 34.72 -70.26 17.33
CA TRP A 412 33.31 -70.13 17.77
C TRP A 412 32.62 -69.02 16.96
N GLY A 413 31.48 -69.33 16.32
CA GLY A 413 30.67 -68.38 15.55
C GLY A 413 29.27 -68.19 16.16
N SER A 414 28.73 -66.98 16.07
CA SER A 414 27.36 -66.65 16.46
C SER A 414 26.47 -66.49 15.22
N VAL A 415 25.24 -66.99 15.28
CA VAL A 415 24.23 -66.75 14.23
C VAL A 415 23.42 -65.51 14.61
N GLU A 416 23.55 -64.44 13.84
CA GLU A 416 22.70 -63.26 13.98
C GLU A 416 21.52 -63.38 13.01
N THR A 417 20.30 -63.09 13.48
CA THR A 417 19.11 -63.12 12.62
C THR A 417 18.70 -61.68 12.31
N ILE A 418 18.77 -61.32 11.04
CA ILE A 418 18.32 -60.02 10.53
C ILE A 418 16.87 -60.18 10.07
N ARG A 419 16.00 -59.26 10.49
CA ARG A 419 14.57 -59.25 10.12
C ARG A 419 14.28 -58.04 9.26
N LEU A 420 13.65 -58.25 8.11
CA LEU A 420 13.31 -57.21 7.15
C LEU A 420 11.87 -57.43 6.66
N GLY A 421 11.06 -56.38 6.58
CA GLY A 421 9.76 -56.46 5.90
C GLY A 421 9.93 -56.79 4.41
N ILE A 422 8.91 -57.37 3.77
CA ILE A 422 9.00 -57.71 2.33
C ILE A 422 9.16 -56.45 1.47
N ILE A 423 8.47 -55.36 1.82
CA ILE A 423 8.60 -54.06 1.12
C ILE A 423 10.00 -53.49 1.32
N ASP A 424 10.49 -53.41 2.57
CA ASP A 424 11.85 -52.93 2.86
C ASP A 424 12.90 -53.74 2.09
N PHE A 425 12.69 -55.05 1.96
CA PHE A 425 13.53 -55.94 1.20
C PHE A 425 13.49 -55.67 -0.31
N ALA A 426 12.31 -55.37 -0.87
CA ALA A 426 12.18 -54.95 -2.27
C ALA A 426 12.89 -53.62 -2.54
N LEU A 427 12.84 -52.69 -1.58
CA LEU A 427 13.47 -51.37 -1.67
C LEU A 427 15.00 -51.41 -1.46
N GLU A 428 15.55 -52.41 -0.77
CA GLU A 428 17.00 -52.59 -0.58
C GLU A 428 17.68 -53.42 -1.70
N ASN A 429 16.90 -53.82 -2.72
CA ASN A 429 17.32 -54.43 -3.99
C ASN A 429 18.48 -55.44 -3.88
N LEU A 430 18.22 -56.60 -3.26
CA LEU A 430 18.97 -57.89 -3.21
C LEU A 430 20.51 -57.92 -3.04
N ALA A 431 21.28 -56.99 -3.59
CA ALA A 431 22.73 -56.86 -3.48
C ALA A 431 23.21 -56.40 -2.09
N GLY A 432 22.33 -55.78 -1.29
CA GLY A 432 22.58 -55.44 0.12
C GLY A 432 22.42 -56.62 1.09
N LEU A 433 22.09 -57.81 0.60
CA LEU A 433 21.80 -58.97 1.44
C LEU A 433 23.07 -59.52 2.12
N PRO A 434 23.01 -59.79 3.43
CA PRO A 434 24.01 -60.61 4.08
C PRO A 434 23.83 -62.07 3.67
N TRP A 435 24.94 -62.77 3.39
CA TRP A 435 24.90 -64.20 3.04
C TRP A 435 24.35 -65.04 4.21
N GLY A 436 23.25 -65.76 4.00
CA GLY A 436 22.58 -66.51 5.07
C GLY A 436 21.37 -67.35 4.63
N THR A 437 20.84 -68.16 5.55
CA THR A 437 19.61 -68.94 5.31
C THR A 437 18.37 -68.05 5.53
N MET A 438 17.49 -67.98 4.54
CA MET A 438 16.30 -67.12 4.55
C MET A 438 15.04 -67.93 4.92
N THR A 439 14.15 -67.33 5.71
CA THR A 439 12.82 -67.87 6.03
C THR A 439 11.79 -66.75 6.03
N VAL A 440 10.58 -66.99 5.50
CA VAL A 440 9.46 -66.05 5.55
C VAL A 440 8.63 -66.34 6.80
N LYS A 441 8.24 -65.30 7.53
CA LYS A 441 7.30 -65.40 8.67
C LYS A 441 6.19 -64.36 8.54
N GLY A 442 4.99 -64.73 8.96
CA GLY A 442 3.88 -63.78 9.11
C GLY A 442 4.05 -62.97 10.38
N LEU A 443 3.80 -61.68 10.28
CA LEU A 443 3.63 -60.78 11.42
C LEU A 443 2.25 -61.00 12.05
N HIS A 444 2.09 -60.61 13.32
CA HIS A 444 0.81 -60.70 14.05
C HIS A 444 0.13 -62.10 14.05
N GLN A 445 0.91 -63.18 14.05
CA GLN A 445 0.42 -64.58 14.02
C GLN A 445 -0.35 -64.97 12.74
N ARG A 446 -0.20 -64.24 11.64
CA ARG A 446 -0.75 -64.69 10.35
C ARG A 446 -0.01 -65.91 9.82
N ASN A 447 -0.76 -66.84 9.23
CA ASN A 447 -0.20 -67.98 8.53
C ASN A 447 0.39 -67.55 7.19
N VAL A 448 1.65 -67.90 6.96
CA VAL A 448 2.29 -67.72 5.65
C VAL A 448 1.72 -68.77 4.68
N PRO A 449 1.17 -68.38 3.52
CA PRO A 449 0.72 -69.34 2.53
C PRO A 449 1.86 -70.25 2.06
N ALA A 450 1.55 -71.51 1.76
CA ALA A 450 2.55 -72.50 1.37
C ALA A 450 3.35 -72.12 0.10
N TRP A 451 2.78 -71.28 -0.77
CA TRP A 451 3.43 -70.80 -1.99
C TRP A 451 4.44 -69.66 -1.73
N MET A 452 4.34 -68.93 -0.60
CA MET A 452 5.23 -67.81 -0.29
C MET A 452 6.55 -68.29 0.33
N THR A 453 7.37 -68.90 -0.51
CA THR A 453 8.71 -69.39 -0.16
C THR A 453 9.76 -68.27 -0.31
N PRO A 454 10.93 -68.37 0.35
CA PRO A 454 12.02 -67.40 0.17
C PRO A 454 12.46 -67.24 -1.30
N ASP A 455 12.48 -68.33 -2.07
CA ASP A 455 12.85 -68.29 -3.48
C ASP A 455 11.80 -67.56 -4.33
N TYR A 456 10.51 -67.76 -4.03
CA TYR A 456 9.43 -67.01 -4.67
C TYR A 456 9.48 -65.52 -4.33
N VAL A 457 9.69 -65.15 -3.06
CA VAL A 457 9.82 -63.73 -2.68
C VAL A 457 11.00 -63.07 -3.42
N LYS A 458 12.10 -63.81 -3.61
CA LYS A 458 13.24 -63.33 -4.39
C LYS A 458 12.88 -63.15 -5.88
N SER A 459 12.17 -64.10 -6.50
CA SER A 459 11.74 -63.96 -7.90
C SER A 459 10.74 -62.83 -8.08
N LEU A 460 9.80 -62.67 -7.14
CA LEU A 460 8.79 -61.63 -7.12
C LEU A 460 9.41 -60.23 -7.10
N ILE A 461 10.43 -60.02 -6.26
CA ILE A 461 11.13 -58.74 -6.19
C ILE A 461 11.96 -58.48 -7.45
N GLN A 462 12.58 -59.52 -8.01
CA GLN A 462 13.32 -59.41 -9.27
C GLN A 462 12.41 -59.09 -10.45
N SER A 463 11.18 -59.61 -10.49
CA SER A 463 10.24 -59.34 -11.58
C SER A 463 9.67 -57.94 -11.52
N VAL A 464 9.39 -57.44 -10.31
CA VAL A 464 8.82 -56.10 -10.12
C VAL A 464 9.87 -55.00 -10.37
N ASP A 465 11.14 -55.26 -10.03
CA ASP A 465 12.29 -54.38 -10.28
C ASP A 465 12.01 -52.91 -9.93
N ILE A 466 11.67 -52.65 -8.66
CA ILE A 466 11.30 -51.31 -8.15
C ILE A 466 12.35 -50.25 -8.51
N GLY A 467 13.63 -50.65 -8.51
CA GLY A 467 14.76 -49.78 -8.86
C GLY A 467 14.74 -49.27 -10.30
N ARG A 468 14.00 -49.91 -11.20
CA ARG A 468 13.78 -49.46 -12.59
C ARG A 468 12.36 -48.93 -12.81
N THR A 469 11.36 -49.57 -12.22
CA THR A 469 9.95 -49.24 -12.48
C THR A 469 9.49 -47.96 -11.78
N TYR A 470 9.94 -47.69 -10.55
CA TYR A 470 9.58 -46.47 -9.82
C TYR A 470 10.18 -45.17 -10.40
N PRO A 471 11.47 -45.11 -10.79
CA PRO A 471 12.02 -43.92 -11.45
C PRO A 471 11.32 -43.63 -12.79
N ALA A 472 10.95 -44.68 -13.53
CA ALA A 472 10.18 -44.54 -14.77
C ALA A 472 8.77 -44.00 -14.50
N TYR A 473 8.12 -44.46 -13.43
CA TYR A 473 6.85 -43.92 -12.94
C TYR A 473 6.97 -42.42 -12.61
N LEU A 474 7.93 -42.02 -11.77
CA LEU A 474 8.15 -40.61 -11.44
C LEU A 474 8.44 -39.77 -12.69
N LYS A 475 9.27 -40.27 -13.61
CA LYS A 475 9.57 -39.56 -14.86
C LYS A 475 8.33 -39.36 -15.71
N GLN A 476 7.48 -40.38 -15.81
CA GLN A 476 6.23 -40.32 -16.57
C GLN A 476 5.30 -39.23 -16.03
N HIS A 477 5.08 -39.19 -14.71
CA HIS A 477 4.12 -38.28 -14.09
C HIS A 477 4.66 -36.86 -13.81
N LEU A 478 5.97 -36.70 -13.63
CA LEU A 478 6.59 -35.41 -13.32
C LEU A 478 7.13 -34.66 -14.54
N LEU A 479 7.52 -35.37 -15.60
CA LEU A 479 8.25 -34.79 -16.75
C LEU A 479 7.64 -35.14 -18.11
N ASP A 480 7.33 -36.41 -18.38
CA ASP A 480 6.97 -36.85 -19.74
C ASP A 480 5.48 -36.56 -20.07
N ASN A 481 4.56 -36.73 -19.12
CA ASN A 481 3.16 -36.34 -19.28
C ASN A 481 2.97 -34.83 -19.13
N ARG A 482 2.83 -34.11 -20.26
CA ARG A 482 2.75 -32.64 -20.27
C ARG A 482 1.58 -32.07 -19.47
N THR A 483 0.41 -32.71 -19.47
CA THR A 483 -0.76 -32.16 -18.77
C THR A 483 -0.58 -32.26 -17.26
N GLU A 484 -0.13 -33.42 -16.77
CA GLU A 484 0.19 -33.62 -15.36
C GLU A 484 1.37 -32.75 -14.94
N ALA A 485 2.46 -32.73 -15.70
CA ALA A 485 3.64 -31.93 -15.40
C ALA A 485 3.31 -30.43 -15.33
N SER A 486 2.46 -29.92 -16.22
CA SER A 486 2.03 -28.51 -16.18
C SER A 486 1.17 -28.20 -14.95
N SER A 487 0.23 -29.09 -14.60
CA SER A 487 -0.60 -28.93 -13.39
C SER A 487 0.25 -28.94 -12.12
N ARG A 488 1.15 -29.93 -12.03
CA ARG A 488 2.11 -30.10 -10.93
C ARG A 488 3.09 -28.93 -10.82
N GLN A 489 3.55 -28.38 -11.95
CA GLN A 489 4.40 -27.18 -11.98
C GLN A 489 3.69 -25.96 -11.39
N ASN A 490 2.40 -25.80 -11.70
CA ASN A 490 1.61 -24.70 -11.12
C ASN A 490 1.51 -24.84 -9.60
N LEU A 491 1.12 -26.01 -9.10
CA LEU A 491 1.05 -26.30 -7.66
C LEU A 491 2.40 -26.08 -6.97
N PHE A 492 3.50 -26.58 -7.56
CA PHE A 492 4.85 -26.35 -7.05
C PHE A 492 5.19 -24.86 -6.94
N THR A 493 4.82 -24.08 -7.96
CA THR A 493 5.13 -22.65 -8.03
C THR A 493 4.39 -21.85 -6.98
N VAL A 494 3.07 -22.05 -6.85
CA VAL A 494 2.24 -21.33 -5.87
C VAL A 494 2.67 -21.65 -4.44
N HIS A 495 2.87 -22.94 -4.12
CA HIS A 495 3.35 -23.35 -2.80
C HIS A 495 4.74 -22.78 -2.48
N LEU A 496 5.70 -22.89 -3.40
CA LEU A 496 7.07 -22.43 -3.15
C LEU A 496 7.17 -20.91 -2.96
N ARG A 497 6.36 -20.13 -3.67
CA ARG A 497 6.27 -18.66 -3.48
C ARG A 497 5.83 -18.26 -2.07
N ASN A 498 5.01 -19.09 -1.42
CA ASN A 498 4.59 -18.84 -0.04
C ASN A 498 5.56 -19.41 1.00
N GLN A 499 6.19 -20.54 0.70
CA GLN A 499 7.05 -21.25 1.65
C GLN A 499 8.41 -20.57 1.87
N LEU A 500 9.07 -20.10 0.80
CA LEU A 500 10.41 -19.51 0.92
C LEU A 500 10.44 -18.26 1.83
N PRO A 501 9.50 -17.30 1.72
CA PRO A 501 9.48 -16.15 2.61
C PRO A 501 9.24 -16.52 4.08
N LEU A 502 8.37 -17.51 4.36
CA LEU A 502 8.14 -17.98 5.73
C LEU A 502 9.41 -18.56 6.35
N GLN A 503 10.19 -19.33 5.59
CA GLN A 503 11.47 -19.89 6.03
C GLN A 503 12.53 -18.80 6.24
N ALA A 504 12.62 -17.83 5.34
CA ALA A 504 13.56 -16.72 5.47
C ALA A 504 13.24 -15.86 6.71
N LEU A 505 11.95 -15.57 6.94
CA LEU A 505 11.50 -14.83 8.13
C LEU A 505 11.76 -15.60 9.42
N GLU A 506 11.46 -16.90 9.47
CA GLU A 506 11.79 -17.72 10.64
C GLU A 506 13.31 -17.71 10.89
N ALA A 507 14.13 -17.87 9.86
CA ALA A 507 15.59 -17.84 9.99
C ALA A 507 16.08 -16.48 10.53
N LYS A 508 15.56 -15.35 10.02
CA LYS A 508 15.85 -14.01 10.54
C LYS A 508 15.46 -13.89 12.02
N LEU A 509 14.20 -14.21 12.34
CA LEU A 509 13.63 -14.01 13.68
C LEU A 509 14.26 -14.91 14.75
N THR A 510 14.78 -16.07 14.35
CA THR A 510 15.51 -16.99 15.23
C THR A 510 17.02 -16.74 15.24
N GLY A 511 17.54 -15.82 14.42
CA GLY A 511 18.96 -15.56 14.26
C GLY A 511 19.73 -16.75 13.65
N ALA A 512 19.05 -17.59 12.88
CA ALA A 512 19.60 -18.81 12.29
C ALA A 512 20.08 -18.58 10.84
N HIS A 513 21.01 -19.45 10.41
CA HIS A 513 21.44 -19.58 9.00
C HIS A 513 21.93 -18.30 8.31
N GLY A 514 22.39 -17.33 9.11
CA GLY A 514 22.95 -16.06 8.62
C GLY A 514 21.92 -15.09 8.05
N PHE A 515 20.61 -15.33 8.27
CA PHE A 515 19.56 -14.49 7.71
C PHE A 515 19.45 -13.14 8.40
N ASP A 516 19.41 -12.09 7.60
CA ASP A 516 19.13 -10.71 8.02
C ASP A 516 17.99 -10.10 7.18
N ASP A 517 17.75 -8.80 7.39
CA ASP A 517 16.75 -8.03 6.65
C ASP A 517 16.97 -8.03 5.13
N ASP A 518 18.22 -8.00 4.65
CA ASP A 518 18.53 -8.00 3.23
C ASP A 518 18.23 -9.35 2.59
N GLY A 519 18.57 -10.45 3.25
CA GLY A 519 18.24 -11.79 2.74
C GLY A 519 16.75 -12.06 2.72
N VAL A 520 16.02 -11.64 3.76
CA VAL A 520 14.54 -11.73 3.77
C VAL A 520 13.94 -10.92 2.62
N ARG A 521 14.40 -9.67 2.41
CA ARG A 521 13.96 -8.84 1.28
C ARG A 521 14.21 -9.49 -0.07
N LEU A 522 15.35 -10.17 -0.25
CA LEU A 522 15.67 -10.87 -1.49
C LEU A 522 14.72 -12.03 -1.78
N ILE A 523 14.40 -12.83 -0.77
CA ILE A 523 13.47 -13.96 -0.93
C ILE A 523 12.03 -13.47 -1.17
N ILE A 524 11.59 -12.44 -0.46
CA ILE A 524 10.27 -11.81 -0.68
C ILE A 524 10.18 -11.28 -2.10
N ALA A 525 11.19 -10.57 -2.57
CA ALA A 525 11.21 -10.01 -3.91
C ALA A 525 11.20 -11.12 -5.00
N LEU A 526 11.85 -12.26 -4.74
CA LEU A 526 11.80 -13.43 -5.63
C LEU A 526 10.39 -14.05 -5.65
N ALA A 527 9.75 -14.17 -4.49
CA ALA A 527 8.41 -14.71 -4.35
C ALA A 527 7.33 -13.83 -5.01
N ASP A 528 7.46 -12.52 -4.86
CA ASP A 528 6.52 -11.52 -5.38
C ASP A 528 6.78 -11.18 -6.87
N GLY A 529 7.89 -11.62 -7.45
CA GLY A 529 8.23 -11.39 -8.87
C GLY A 529 8.69 -9.96 -9.16
N ASP A 530 9.33 -9.31 -8.19
CA ASP A 530 9.78 -7.91 -8.29
C ASP A 530 10.92 -7.76 -9.31
N ALA A 531 10.55 -7.31 -10.51
CA ALA A 531 11.49 -7.06 -11.60
C ALA A 531 12.44 -5.88 -11.34
N ALA A 532 12.11 -4.96 -10.43
CA ALA A 532 12.91 -3.76 -10.17
C ALA A 532 14.22 -4.10 -9.44
N ARG A 533 14.22 -5.14 -8.60
CA ARG A 533 15.39 -5.57 -7.82
C ARG A 533 16.42 -6.42 -8.56
N GLN A 534 16.24 -6.65 -9.87
CA GLN A 534 17.15 -7.43 -10.72
C GLN A 534 17.65 -8.73 -10.04
N ILE A 535 16.71 -9.52 -9.52
CA ILE A 535 17.04 -10.75 -8.79
C ILE A 535 17.60 -11.77 -9.77
N VAL A 536 18.76 -12.31 -9.44
CA VAL A 536 19.44 -13.32 -10.22
C VAL A 536 19.36 -14.64 -9.47
N VAL A 537 18.72 -15.62 -10.11
CA VAL A 537 18.77 -17.02 -9.67
C VAL A 537 19.64 -17.80 -10.65
N SER A 538 20.69 -18.44 -10.13
CA SER A 538 21.63 -19.22 -10.94
C SER A 538 21.80 -20.61 -10.34
N PRO A 539 21.94 -21.68 -11.16
CA PRO A 539 22.28 -23.00 -10.62
C PRO A 539 23.67 -22.96 -10.01
N LEU A 540 23.86 -23.64 -8.88
CA LEU A 540 25.17 -23.78 -8.23
C LEU A 540 26.11 -24.54 -9.18
N HIS A 541 27.09 -23.85 -9.75
CA HIS A 541 28.01 -24.44 -10.71
C HIS A 541 29.43 -24.51 -10.17
N LEU A 542 29.99 -25.72 -10.20
CA LEU A 542 31.38 -25.98 -9.92
C LEU A 542 32.14 -26.26 -11.22
N ARG A 543 33.48 -26.32 -11.15
CA ARG A 543 34.37 -26.46 -12.30
C ARG A 543 33.94 -27.48 -13.37
N LEU A 544 33.51 -28.67 -12.94
CA LEU A 544 33.14 -29.81 -13.80
C LEU A 544 31.64 -29.84 -14.19
N GLY A 545 30.80 -28.92 -13.70
CA GLY A 545 29.38 -28.88 -14.05
C GLY A 545 28.46 -28.30 -12.96
N PRO A 546 27.15 -28.23 -13.24
CA PRO A 546 26.14 -27.87 -12.24
C PRO A 546 26.06 -28.91 -11.11
N VAL A 547 25.67 -28.46 -9.93
CA VAL A 547 25.19 -29.28 -8.83
C VAL A 547 23.68 -29.41 -9.00
N LEU A 548 23.18 -30.65 -9.09
CA LEU A 548 21.76 -30.89 -9.35
C LEU A 548 20.91 -30.34 -8.20
N ASN A 549 19.83 -29.61 -8.55
CA ASN A 549 18.84 -29.08 -7.61
C ASN A 549 19.40 -28.20 -6.48
N MET A 550 20.46 -27.42 -6.76
CA MET A 550 20.96 -26.38 -5.86
C MET A 550 21.15 -25.07 -6.62
N PHE A 551 20.80 -23.96 -5.97
CA PHE A 551 20.73 -22.64 -6.60
C PHE A 551 21.34 -21.57 -5.71
N VAL A 552 21.85 -20.51 -6.34
CA VAL A 552 22.31 -19.29 -5.69
C VAL A 552 21.38 -18.16 -6.11
N ILE A 553 20.83 -17.46 -5.11
CA ILE A 553 19.93 -16.31 -5.26
C ILE A 553 20.70 -15.06 -4.81
N ALA A 554 20.75 -14.02 -5.64
CA ALA A 554 21.48 -12.79 -5.36
C ALA A 554 20.82 -11.55 -5.99
N ALA A 555 21.19 -10.36 -5.50
CA ALA A 555 20.79 -9.07 -6.07
C ALA A 555 21.76 -8.66 -7.20
N GLY A 556 21.40 -8.92 -8.45
CA GLY A 556 22.26 -8.63 -9.61
C GLY A 556 23.67 -9.26 -9.53
N ASP A 557 24.63 -8.64 -10.21
CA ASP A 557 26.04 -9.09 -10.27
C ASP A 557 26.96 -8.39 -9.24
N GLN A 558 26.40 -7.80 -8.18
CA GLN A 558 27.20 -7.09 -7.18
C GLN A 558 28.01 -8.06 -6.31
N SER A 559 29.34 -7.91 -6.30
CA SER A 559 30.25 -8.84 -5.60
C SER A 559 30.11 -8.83 -4.07
N ASP A 560 29.63 -7.72 -3.50
CA ASP A 560 29.52 -7.51 -2.06
C ASP A 560 28.08 -7.66 -1.52
N ALA A 561 27.11 -7.97 -2.38
CA ALA A 561 25.74 -8.21 -1.97
C ALA A 561 25.58 -9.60 -1.30
N PRO A 562 24.64 -9.76 -0.35
CA PRO A 562 24.35 -11.05 0.26
C PRO A 562 23.90 -12.06 -0.80
N VAL A 563 24.33 -13.31 -0.62
CA VAL A 563 23.96 -14.42 -1.50
C VAL A 563 23.30 -15.51 -0.68
N ILE A 564 22.22 -16.07 -1.22
CA ILE A 564 21.46 -17.13 -0.56
C ILE A 564 21.65 -18.43 -1.33
N LEU A 565 22.11 -19.45 -0.63
CA LEU A 565 22.21 -20.80 -1.15
C LEU A 565 20.90 -21.55 -0.87
N TYR A 566 20.19 -21.93 -1.91
CA TYR A 566 18.97 -22.72 -1.86
C TYR A 566 19.26 -24.20 -2.17
N ARG A 567 18.89 -25.09 -1.23
CA ARG A 567 19.11 -26.53 -1.24
C ARG A 567 17.83 -27.26 -0.78
N PRO A 568 16.81 -27.39 -1.65
CA PRO A 568 15.49 -27.88 -1.27
C PRO A 568 15.49 -29.18 -0.43
N PHE A 569 16.30 -30.17 -0.79
CA PHE A 569 16.32 -31.47 -0.10
C PHE A 569 17.16 -31.52 1.19
N TYR A 570 17.53 -30.38 1.76
CA TYR A 570 18.30 -30.31 3.00
C TYR A 570 17.62 -29.40 4.01
N SER A 571 17.83 -29.69 5.30
CA SER A 571 17.47 -28.79 6.39
C SER A 571 18.76 -28.18 6.98
N PRO A 572 18.91 -26.83 6.99
CA PRO A 572 18.00 -25.85 6.39
C PRO A 572 18.05 -25.83 4.85
N SER A 573 16.93 -25.47 4.24
CA SER A 573 16.77 -25.31 2.78
C SER A 573 17.44 -24.03 2.28
N LEU A 574 17.46 -22.97 3.09
CA LEU A 574 18.05 -21.66 2.78
C LEU A 574 19.20 -21.35 3.74
N ILE A 575 20.33 -20.90 3.21
CA ILE A 575 21.44 -20.36 3.98
C ILE A 575 21.91 -19.06 3.35
N GLN A 576 21.94 -17.98 4.12
CA GLN A 576 22.50 -16.70 3.69
C GLN A 576 23.99 -16.61 4.00
N TYR A 577 24.74 -16.08 3.03
CA TYR A 577 26.14 -15.69 3.19
C TYR A 577 26.28 -14.18 2.91
N PRO A 578 27.18 -13.48 3.62
CA PRO A 578 27.37 -12.03 3.42
C PRO A 578 27.78 -11.64 2.00
N SER A 579 28.49 -12.52 1.29
CA SER A 579 28.85 -12.31 -0.11
C SER A 579 29.20 -13.61 -0.81
N ARG A 580 29.32 -13.56 -2.14
CA ARG A 580 29.76 -14.71 -2.96
C ARG A 580 31.08 -15.31 -2.49
N ARG A 581 32.03 -14.46 -2.08
CA ARG A 581 33.33 -14.91 -1.55
C ARG A 581 33.18 -15.74 -0.27
N HIS A 582 32.22 -15.38 0.59
CA HIS A 582 31.94 -16.14 1.81
C HIS A 582 31.31 -17.50 1.50
N LEU A 583 30.41 -17.56 0.50
CA LEU A 583 29.89 -18.83 0.00
C LEU A 583 31.03 -19.72 -0.54
N GLU A 584 31.95 -19.17 -1.34
CA GLU A 584 33.11 -19.92 -1.85
C GLU A 584 34.01 -20.47 -0.74
N GLN A 585 34.25 -19.67 0.31
CA GLN A 585 34.98 -20.10 1.49
C GLN A 585 34.24 -21.20 2.24
N ALA A 586 32.93 -21.06 2.44
CA ALA A 586 32.11 -22.06 3.11
C ALA A 586 32.14 -23.39 2.35
N ILE A 587 32.02 -23.39 1.02
CA ILE A 587 32.13 -24.62 0.22
C ILE A 587 33.51 -25.28 0.40
N GLN A 588 34.56 -24.53 0.70
CA GLN A 588 35.90 -25.08 0.93
C GLN A 588 36.16 -25.58 2.36
N SER A 589 35.49 -25.00 3.38
CA SER A 589 35.78 -25.29 4.79
C SER A 589 34.67 -26.01 5.56
N ASP A 590 33.42 -25.89 5.14
CA ASP A 590 32.26 -26.48 5.82
C ASP A 590 32.03 -27.93 5.34
N ALA A 591 32.38 -28.89 6.21
CA ALA A 591 32.26 -30.32 5.90
C ALA A 591 30.81 -30.80 5.70
N PRO A 592 29.82 -30.44 6.56
CA PRO A 592 28.40 -30.66 6.28
C PRO A 592 27.93 -30.13 4.92
N LEU A 593 28.32 -28.91 4.55
CA LEU A 593 27.97 -28.32 3.26
C LEU A 593 28.63 -29.09 2.11
N GLN A 594 29.92 -29.40 2.22
CA GLN A 594 30.64 -30.20 1.22
C GLN A 594 29.98 -31.55 0.99
N LYS A 595 29.56 -32.23 2.05
CA LYS A 595 28.84 -33.49 1.94
C LYS A 595 27.55 -33.31 1.13
N SER A 596 26.77 -32.28 1.45
CA SER A 596 25.52 -31.99 0.71
C SER A 596 25.76 -31.72 -0.77
N ILE A 597 26.79 -30.96 -1.13
CA ILE A 597 27.12 -30.67 -2.53
C ILE A 597 27.68 -31.91 -3.22
N HIS A 598 28.55 -32.66 -2.54
CA HIS A 598 29.20 -33.86 -3.06
C HIS A 598 28.18 -34.91 -3.53
N ASP A 599 27.16 -35.13 -2.70
CA ASP A 599 26.13 -36.15 -2.91
C ASP A 599 25.44 -35.99 -4.27
N TRP A 600 25.21 -34.74 -4.69
CA TRP A 600 24.56 -34.38 -5.96
C TRP A 600 25.55 -34.08 -7.09
N TYR A 601 26.75 -33.57 -6.77
CA TYR A 601 27.74 -33.20 -7.76
C TYR A 601 28.40 -34.40 -8.45
N GLN A 602 28.64 -35.50 -7.71
CA GLN A 602 29.15 -36.74 -8.29
C GLN A 602 28.28 -37.26 -9.44
N ALA A 603 26.97 -36.96 -9.40
CA ALA A 603 26.05 -37.37 -10.44
C ALA A 603 26.42 -36.82 -11.80
N VAL A 604 26.59 -35.51 -11.86
CA VAL A 604 26.91 -34.79 -13.09
C VAL A 604 28.32 -35.14 -13.57
N VAL A 605 29.29 -35.24 -12.66
CA VAL A 605 30.69 -35.51 -13.01
C VAL A 605 30.89 -36.87 -13.69
N ARG A 606 30.16 -37.91 -13.27
CA ARG A 606 30.30 -39.26 -13.87
C ARG A 606 29.77 -39.34 -15.30
N HIS A 607 28.69 -38.63 -15.64
CA HIS A 607 28.12 -38.64 -17.00
C HIS A 607 29.02 -37.96 -18.03
N THR A 608 29.94 -37.09 -17.60
CA THR A 608 30.90 -36.44 -18.51
C THR A 608 32.05 -37.35 -18.95
N GLY A 609 32.14 -38.59 -18.43
CA GLY A 609 33.17 -39.56 -18.79
C GLY A 609 34.59 -39.19 -18.36
N LEU A 610 34.75 -38.13 -17.56
CA LEU A 610 36.03 -37.47 -17.32
C LEU A 610 36.86 -38.02 -16.15
N LEU A 611 36.39 -38.98 -15.34
CA LEU A 611 37.15 -39.49 -14.19
C LEU A 611 36.91 -40.98 -13.88
N GLY A 612 38.02 -41.72 -13.72
CA GLY A 612 38.07 -43.11 -13.22
C GLY A 612 38.04 -43.21 -11.69
N ALA A 613 37.87 -44.44 -11.21
CA ALA A 613 37.36 -44.86 -9.90
C ALA A 613 38.15 -44.51 -8.62
N ASN A 614 39.16 -43.63 -8.64
CA ASN A 614 39.87 -43.24 -7.42
C ASN A 614 39.99 -41.73 -7.27
N GLU A 615 39.50 -41.24 -6.13
CA GLU A 615 39.64 -39.93 -5.53
C GLU A 615 40.76 -39.05 -6.09
N ILE A 616 40.40 -38.01 -6.87
CA ILE A 616 41.29 -36.86 -7.06
C ILE A 616 40.45 -35.60 -6.90
N ARG A 617 40.34 -35.16 -5.64
CA ARG A 617 39.91 -33.84 -5.17
C ARG A 617 38.99 -33.12 -6.15
N LEU A 618 37.67 -33.31 -5.99
CA LEU A 618 36.70 -32.41 -6.60
C LEU A 618 37.15 -30.99 -6.23
N ARG A 619 37.56 -30.22 -7.24
CA ARG A 619 37.94 -28.84 -7.01
C ARG A 619 36.65 -28.06 -6.86
N TRP A 620 36.42 -27.59 -5.65
CA TRP A 620 35.28 -26.79 -5.23
C TRP A 620 35.28 -25.36 -5.80
N GLU A 621 35.93 -25.15 -6.94
CA GLU A 621 36.03 -23.87 -7.62
C GLU A 621 34.65 -23.54 -8.21
N LEU A 622 33.99 -22.53 -7.62
CA LEU A 622 32.72 -21.99 -8.08
C LEU A 622 32.91 -21.29 -9.43
N LYS A 623 31.99 -21.52 -10.37
CA LYS A 623 31.98 -20.84 -11.68
C LYS A 623 30.89 -19.79 -11.73
N ASN A 624 31.18 -18.68 -12.40
CA ASN A 624 30.16 -17.72 -12.81
C ASN A 624 29.40 -18.33 -13.98
N VAL A 625 28.09 -18.42 -13.85
CA VAL A 625 27.19 -18.91 -14.88
C VAL A 625 26.08 -17.88 -15.04
N SER A 626 25.57 -17.78 -16.27
CA SER A 626 24.48 -16.87 -16.58
C SER A 626 23.25 -17.18 -15.72
N PRO A 627 22.50 -16.13 -15.29
CA PRO A 627 21.22 -16.28 -14.63
C PRO A 627 20.25 -17.16 -15.42
N LEU A 628 19.36 -17.85 -14.72
CA LEU A 628 18.21 -18.51 -15.33
C LEU A 628 17.39 -17.48 -16.11
N GLN A 629 16.93 -17.87 -17.31
CA GLN A 629 16.16 -17.01 -18.20
C GLN A 629 14.69 -17.45 -18.21
N GLY A 630 13.74 -16.52 -18.25
CA GLY A 630 12.31 -16.85 -18.21
C GLY A 630 11.79 -17.08 -16.78
N ASP A 631 10.76 -17.92 -16.62
CA ASP A 631 10.18 -18.19 -15.31
C ASP A 631 11.13 -19.04 -14.45
N VAL A 632 11.63 -18.43 -13.38
CA VAL A 632 12.55 -19.09 -12.43
C VAL A 632 11.89 -20.30 -11.77
N PHE A 633 10.62 -20.21 -11.37
CA PHE A 633 9.94 -21.29 -10.66
C PHE A 633 9.69 -22.50 -11.55
N GLN A 634 9.46 -22.29 -12.85
CA GLN A 634 9.46 -23.37 -13.83
C GLN A 634 10.79 -24.12 -13.88
N HIS A 635 11.91 -23.40 -13.88
CA HIS A 635 13.24 -24.02 -13.87
C HIS A 635 13.51 -24.77 -12.56
N LEU A 636 13.07 -24.21 -11.43
CA LEU A 636 13.17 -24.87 -10.12
C LEU A 636 12.34 -26.17 -10.10
N TYR A 637 11.12 -26.15 -10.64
CA TYR A 637 10.29 -27.34 -10.80
C TYR A 637 10.98 -28.42 -11.63
N GLU A 638 11.45 -28.07 -12.83
CA GLU A 638 12.07 -29.04 -13.74
C GLU A 638 13.33 -29.66 -13.13
N ALA A 639 14.15 -28.85 -12.45
CA ALA A 639 15.34 -29.32 -11.75
C ALA A 639 14.99 -30.21 -10.55
N ASN A 640 13.93 -29.87 -9.80
CA ASN A 640 13.46 -30.67 -8.67
C ASN A 640 12.93 -32.03 -9.14
N SER A 641 12.06 -32.05 -10.15
CA SER A 641 11.51 -33.25 -10.76
C SER A 641 12.60 -34.16 -11.34
N ARG A 642 13.60 -33.60 -12.04
CA ARG A 642 14.76 -34.37 -12.50
C ARG A 642 15.59 -34.93 -11.35
N ALA A 643 15.74 -34.19 -10.27
CA ALA A 643 16.47 -34.65 -9.10
C ALA A 643 15.73 -35.77 -8.35
N LEU A 644 14.39 -35.75 -8.30
CA LEU A 644 13.59 -36.86 -7.77
C LEU A 644 13.75 -38.12 -8.62
N VAL A 645 13.69 -38.00 -9.94
CA VAL A 645 13.91 -39.12 -10.87
C VAL A 645 15.33 -39.67 -10.76
N GLU A 646 16.34 -38.80 -10.75
CA GLU A 646 17.75 -39.20 -10.64
C GLU A 646 18.06 -39.87 -9.30
N LEU A 647 17.43 -39.38 -8.23
CA LEU A 647 17.53 -40.00 -6.93
C LEU A 647 16.95 -41.43 -7.00
N ALA A 648 15.74 -41.58 -7.55
CA ALA A 648 15.10 -42.88 -7.67
C ALA A 648 15.91 -43.87 -8.54
N ASP A 649 16.48 -43.44 -9.68
CA ASP A 649 17.17 -44.30 -10.66
C ASP A 649 18.45 -44.97 -10.13
N ARG A 650 19.11 -44.35 -9.15
CA ARG A 650 20.48 -44.70 -8.73
C ARG A 650 20.63 -45.80 -7.70
N GLN A 651 19.54 -46.40 -7.24
CA GLN A 651 19.62 -47.59 -6.38
C GLN A 651 19.89 -48.89 -7.14
N SER A 652 19.95 -48.87 -8.48
CA SER A 652 20.26 -50.05 -9.29
C SER A 652 21.74 -50.51 -9.25
N VAL A 653 22.65 -49.75 -8.59
CA VAL A 653 24.09 -50.06 -8.51
C VAL A 653 24.74 -49.70 -7.16
N SER A 654 24.72 -50.66 -6.23
CA SER A 654 25.60 -50.98 -5.08
C SER A 654 26.38 -49.94 -4.23
N ASN A 655 26.41 -48.62 -4.46
CA ASN A 655 27.19 -47.69 -3.59
C ASN A 655 26.46 -46.35 -3.36
N ALA A 656 25.50 -46.28 -2.40
CA ALA A 656 24.78 -45.04 -2.08
C ALA A 656 24.04 -44.98 -0.72
N GLU A 657 24.48 -45.67 0.34
CA GLU A 657 23.75 -45.76 1.63
C GLU A 657 23.34 -44.40 2.24
N SER A 658 24.18 -43.36 2.18
CA SER A 658 23.87 -42.06 2.79
C SER A 658 22.74 -41.32 2.08
N ARG A 659 22.63 -41.38 0.74
CA ARG A 659 21.57 -40.68 -0.01
C ARG A 659 20.22 -41.38 0.13
N TRP A 660 20.22 -42.71 0.18
CA TRP A 660 19.00 -43.50 0.40
C TRP A 660 18.43 -43.30 1.80
N ALA A 661 19.27 -43.20 2.83
CA ALA A 661 18.80 -42.85 4.17
C ALA A 661 18.10 -41.48 4.16
N HIS A 662 18.72 -40.48 3.52
CA HIS A 662 18.10 -39.15 3.37
C HIS A 662 16.83 -39.19 2.52
N PHE A 663 16.76 -39.99 1.46
CA PHE A 663 15.55 -40.13 0.65
C PHE A 663 14.45 -40.87 1.38
N LYS A 664 14.71 -41.98 2.07
CA LYS A 664 13.67 -42.63 2.89
C LYS A 664 13.09 -41.65 3.92
N THR A 665 13.95 -40.83 4.53
CA THR A 665 13.52 -39.77 5.45
C THR A 665 12.76 -38.64 4.73
N LEU A 666 13.24 -38.18 3.58
CA LEU A 666 12.59 -37.14 2.76
C LEU A 666 11.27 -37.62 2.16
N SER A 667 11.21 -38.81 1.58
CA SER A 667 10.01 -39.46 1.05
C SER A 667 8.97 -39.66 2.13
N TRP A 668 9.38 -40.04 3.35
CA TRP A 668 8.47 -40.11 4.48
C TRP A 668 7.90 -38.72 4.86
N LEU A 669 8.75 -37.68 4.86
CA LEU A 669 8.33 -36.30 5.15
C LEU A 669 7.50 -35.65 4.03
N ILE A 670 7.71 -36.06 2.77
CA ILE A 670 7.14 -35.44 1.57
C ILE A 670 5.87 -36.17 1.09
N PHE A 671 5.82 -37.51 1.20
CA PHE A 671 4.73 -38.34 0.67
C PHE A 671 3.84 -38.98 1.76
N GLU A 672 4.34 -39.20 2.98
CA GLU A 672 3.58 -39.87 4.06
C GLU A 672 3.07 -38.92 5.17
N SER A 673 3.34 -37.61 5.07
CA SER A 673 2.83 -36.66 6.06
C SER A 673 1.32 -36.41 5.86
N LEU A 674 0.50 -36.86 6.81
CA LEU A 674 -0.95 -36.62 6.91
C LEU A 674 -1.37 -35.14 7.05
N LEU A 675 -0.44 -34.19 6.90
CA LEU A 675 -0.64 -32.76 7.14
C LEU A 675 -0.33 -31.96 5.86
N PRO A 676 -1.35 -31.40 5.20
CA PRO A 676 -1.18 -30.52 4.03
C PRO A 676 -0.18 -29.37 4.24
N LEU A 677 0.02 -28.90 5.48
CA LEU A 677 1.04 -27.87 5.79
C LEU A 677 2.48 -28.27 5.47
N VAL A 678 2.80 -29.56 5.33
CA VAL A 678 4.18 -30.08 5.24
C VAL A 678 4.62 -30.35 3.80
N THR A 679 3.70 -30.30 2.84
CA THR A 679 3.95 -30.74 1.47
C THR A 679 4.69 -29.68 0.65
N GLY A 680 5.89 -30.01 0.21
CA GLY A 680 6.69 -29.17 -0.69
C GLY A 680 8.18 -29.47 -0.60
N PRO A 681 8.98 -29.11 -1.62
CA PRO A 681 10.42 -29.34 -1.62
C PRO A 681 11.17 -28.44 -0.65
N ALA A 682 10.50 -27.45 -0.07
CA ALA A 682 11.02 -26.55 0.93
C ALA A 682 10.18 -26.64 2.20
N ALA A 683 9.77 -27.85 2.62
CA ALA A 683 8.84 -28.12 3.72
C ALA A 683 8.91 -27.07 4.85
N THR A 684 7.73 -26.57 5.20
CA THR A 684 7.42 -25.32 5.93
C THR A 684 8.29 -24.99 7.15
N ALA A 685 8.24 -23.72 7.56
CA ALA A 685 8.89 -23.21 8.77
C ALA A 685 8.76 -24.22 9.92
N GLY A 686 9.88 -24.62 10.54
CA GLY A 686 9.98 -25.85 11.34
C GLY A 686 8.97 -25.92 12.50
N TRP A 687 8.56 -24.76 13.00
CA TRP A 687 7.53 -24.63 14.04
C TRP A 687 6.09 -24.80 13.55
N LEU A 688 5.74 -24.46 12.28
CA LEU A 688 4.38 -24.68 11.74
C LEU A 688 4.07 -26.17 11.67
N VAL A 689 5.09 -26.97 11.34
CA VAL A 689 5.03 -28.43 11.42
C VAL A 689 4.73 -28.87 12.85
N GLN A 690 5.41 -28.29 13.84
CA GLN A 690 5.18 -28.60 15.26
C GLN A 690 3.77 -28.21 15.72
N LEU A 691 3.24 -27.07 15.25
CA LEU A 691 1.87 -26.62 15.53
C LEU A 691 0.85 -27.62 14.98
N ALA A 692 0.99 -28.00 13.71
CA ALA A 692 0.09 -28.94 13.04
C ALA A 692 0.11 -30.34 13.69
N VAL A 693 1.29 -30.81 14.13
CA VAL A 693 1.41 -32.06 14.89
C VAL A 693 0.76 -31.95 16.27
N SER A 694 0.91 -30.81 16.95
CA SER A 694 0.35 -30.60 18.29
C SER A 694 -1.18 -30.53 18.28
N LEU A 695 -1.76 -30.01 17.19
CA LEU A 695 -3.20 -29.88 16.98
C LEU A 695 -3.82 -31.05 16.20
N LYS A 696 -3.04 -32.10 15.92
CA LYS A 696 -3.47 -33.23 15.07
C LYS A 696 -4.76 -33.89 15.56
N ALA A 697 -4.87 -34.16 16.87
CA ALA A 697 -6.05 -34.80 17.44
C ALA A 697 -7.31 -33.91 17.32
N ASP A 698 -7.14 -32.59 17.47
CA ASP A 698 -8.22 -31.61 17.34
C ASP A 698 -8.65 -31.44 15.87
N LEU A 699 -7.68 -31.45 14.95
CA LEU A 699 -7.92 -31.43 13.50
C LEU A 699 -8.61 -32.71 13.00
N GLU A 700 -8.21 -33.87 13.52
CA GLU A 700 -8.86 -35.16 13.20
C GLU A 700 -10.31 -35.18 13.70
N ALA A 701 -10.58 -34.62 14.89
CA ALA A 701 -11.93 -34.49 15.42
C ALA A 701 -12.82 -33.55 14.58
N LEU A 702 -12.26 -32.42 14.11
CA LEU A 702 -12.94 -31.46 13.21
C LEU A 702 -13.26 -32.10 11.84
N SER A 703 -12.33 -32.88 11.29
CA SER A 703 -12.52 -33.56 10.00
C SER A 703 -13.57 -34.67 10.00
N GLN A 704 -13.93 -35.19 11.19
CA GLN A 704 -14.90 -36.29 11.31
C GLN A 704 -16.33 -35.81 11.58
N SER A 705 -16.55 -34.55 11.95
CA SER A 705 -17.85 -34.12 12.48
C SER A 705 -18.91 -33.67 11.47
N ASP A 706 -18.59 -33.39 10.20
CA ASP A 706 -19.62 -33.01 9.22
C ASP A 706 -19.11 -33.07 7.76
N GLY A 707 -18.63 -34.22 7.29
CA GLY A 707 -18.24 -34.39 5.88
C GLY A 707 -17.24 -33.36 5.32
N GLN A 708 -16.53 -32.64 6.19
CA GLN A 708 -15.60 -31.57 5.84
C GLN A 708 -14.33 -32.15 5.23
N ASP A 709 -13.92 -31.63 4.06
CA ASP A 709 -12.62 -31.96 3.47
C ASP A 709 -11.48 -31.44 4.35
N LYS A 710 -10.47 -32.28 4.58
CA LYS A 710 -9.29 -32.00 5.43
C LYS A 710 -8.57 -30.69 5.07
N SER A 711 -8.71 -30.27 3.82
CA SER A 711 -8.22 -29.02 3.23
C SER A 711 -8.76 -27.79 3.96
N PHE A 712 -10.05 -27.79 4.34
CA PHE A 712 -10.71 -26.70 5.05
C PHE A 712 -10.18 -26.53 6.46
N ALA A 713 -10.03 -27.63 7.19
CA ALA A 713 -9.52 -27.60 8.56
C ALA A 713 -8.10 -27.00 8.63
N VAL A 714 -7.26 -27.30 7.65
CA VAL A 714 -5.90 -26.73 7.55
C VAL A 714 -5.93 -25.25 7.23
N ALA A 715 -6.76 -24.85 6.28
CA ALA A 715 -6.85 -23.45 5.90
C ALA A 715 -7.47 -22.59 7.00
N ASP A 716 -8.49 -23.09 7.68
CA ASP A 716 -9.09 -22.43 8.84
C ASP A 716 -8.05 -22.28 9.97
N LEU A 717 -7.24 -23.30 10.24
CA LEU A 717 -6.12 -23.19 11.19
C LEU A 717 -5.14 -22.06 10.79
N LEU A 718 -4.75 -22.00 9.52
CA LEU A 718 -3.83 -20.98 9.01
C LEU A 718 -4.44 -19.57 9.05
N LEU A 719 -5.72 -19.41 8.73
CA LEU A 719 -6.45 -18.14 8.85
C LEU A 719 -6.57 -17.69 10.30
N ASN A 720 -6.90 -18.62 11.20
CA ASN A 720 -6.94 -18.37 12.64
C ASN A 720 -5.56 -17.96 13.20
N LEU A 721 -4.49 -18.62 12.74
CA LEU A 721 -3.12 -18.22 13.07
C LEU A 721 -2.79 -16.81 12.57
N ALA A 722 -3.20 -16.48 11.33
CA ALA A 722 -3.02 -15.15 10.78
C ALA A 722 -3.76 -14.07 11.60
N ALA A 723 -4.97 -14.37 12.07
CA ALA A 723 -5.73 -13.47 12.96
C ALA A 723 -5.03 -13.28 14.31
N VAL A 724 -4.49 -14.33 14.92
CA VAL A 724 -3.73 -14.21 16.19
C VAL A 724 -2.46 -13.38 16.03
N LEU A 725 -1.73 -13.54 14.92
CA LEU A 725 -0.51 -12.78 14.63
C LEU A 725 -0.74 -11.26 14.57
N MET A 726 -1.96 -10.83 14.29
CA MET A 726 -2.35 -9.42 14.35
C MET A 726 -2.34 -8.87 15.79
N HIS A 727 -2.80 -9.65 16.77
CA HIS A 727 -3.06 -9.19 18.14
C HIS A 727 -1.98 -9.57 19.16
N ALA A 728 -1.11 -10.55 18.85
CA ALA A 728 -0.10 -11.11 19.76
C ALA A 728 0.92 -10.10 20.34
N GLY A 729 0.94 -8.84 19.86
CA GLY A 729 1.81 -7.77 20.36
C GLY A 729 1.19 -6.81 21.37
N ARG A 730 -0.11 -6.91 21.65
CA ARG A 730 -0.84 -5.94 22.52
C ARG A 730 -1.11 -6.45 23.93
N VAL A 731 -1.15 -7.78 24.12
CA VAL A 731 -1.63 -8.37 25.37
C VAL A 731 -0.56 -8.37 26.48
N THR A 732 0.73 -8.34 26.15
CA THR A 732 1.80 -8.57 27.15
C THR A 732 2.36 -7.31 27.83
N THR A 733 2.25 -6.11 27.23
CA THR A 733 2.98 -4.92 27.72
C THR A 733 2.17 -3.94 28.57
N ARG A 734 0.82 -4.02 28.59
CA ARG A 734 0.00 -3.03 29.34
C ARG A 734 -0.74 -3.57 30.56
N SER A 735 -0.79 -4.90 30.75
CA SER A 735 -1.54 -5.50 31.86
C SER A 735 -0.83 -5.43 33.21
N GLN A 736 0.44 -5.03 33.28
CA GLN A 736 1.18 -5.01 34.57
C GLN A 736 1.20 -3.66 35.31
N ASN A 737 0.81 -2.53 34.70
CA ASN A 737 0.98 -1.19 35.31
C ASN A 737 -0.24 -0.25 35.24
N ALA A 738 -1.45 -0.75 35.00
CA ALA A 738 -2.64 0.11 35.13
C ALA A 738 -3.11 0.11 36.60
N GLU A 739 -2.63 1.07 37.38
CA GLU A 739 -3.26 1.44 38.65
C GLU A 739 -4.74 1.78 38.39
N SER A 740 -5.61 1.13 39.17
CA SER A 740 -7.05 1.31 39.15
C SER A 740 -7.43 2.73 39.55
N VAL A 741 -7.69 3.59 38.56
CA VAL A 741 -8.40 4.86 38.79
C VAL A 741 -9.91 4.57 38.79
N PRO A 742 -10.70 5.09 39.75
CA PRO A 742 -12.15 4.88 39.77
C PRO A 742 -12.78 5.56 38.56
N HIS A 743 -13.35 4.77 37.65
CA HIS A 743 -14.13 5.30 36.54
C HIS A 743 -15.47 5.85 37.07
N LEU A 744 -15.70 7.15 36.84
CA LEU A 744 -17.04 7.72 36.76
C LEU A 744 -17.72 7.08 35.54
N SER A 745 -18.78 6.30 35.80
CA SER A 745 -19.65 5.76 34.77
C SER A 745 -20.35 6.90 34.04
N ILE A 746 -19.83 7.25 32.87
CA ILE A 746 -20.61 7.94 31.84
C ILE A 746 -20.91 6.86 30.82
N GLU A 747 -22.16 6.37 30.83
CA GLU A 747 -22.69 5.56 29.73
C GLU A 747 -22.56 6.41 28.45
N PRO A 748 -21.86 5.93 27.41
CA PRO A 748 -21.96 6.58 26.12
C PRO A 748 -23.40 6.40 25.64
N GLU A 749 -24.10 7.51 25.37
CA GLU A 749 -25.33 7.47 24.60
C GLU A 749 -25.01 6.86 23.24
N VAL A 750 -25.35 5.58 23.09
CA VAL A 750 -25.42 4.90 21.81
C VAL A 750 -26.55 5.60 21.05
N PHE A 751 -26.18 6.46 20.09
CA PHE A 751 -27.13 6.86 19.06
C PHE A 751 -27.41 5.63 18.21
N ASP A 752 -28.50 4.96 18.56
CA ASP A 752 -29.09 3.88 17.81
C ASP A 752 -29.58 4.46 16.47
N TYR A 753 -28.78 4.35 15.42
CA TYR A 753 -29.28 4.58 14.06
C TYR A 753 -30.15 3.39 13.71
N SER A 754 -31.46 3.51 13.99
CA SER A 754 -32.48 2.53 13.63
C SER A 754 -32.29 2.02 12.20
N VAL A 755 -31.86 0.76 12.08
CA VAL A 755 -32.12 -0.03 10.89
C VAL A 755 -33.53 -0.57 11.03
N GLU A 756 -34.50 0.17 10.48
CA GLU A 756 -35.65 -0.36 9.72
C GLU A 756 -36.72 0.73 9.50
N SER A 757 -36.72 1.28 8.30
CA SER A 757 -37.95 1.54 7.56
C SER A 757 -37.60 1.43 6.08
N PRO A 758 -38.43 0.78 5.25
CA PRO A 758 -38.30 0.96 3.81
C PRO A 758 -38.55 2.44 3.55
N ALA A 759 -37.48 3.16 3.19
CA ALA A 759 -37.61 4.52 2.72
C ALA A 759 -38.63 4.51 1.56
N PRO A 760 -39.55 5.48 1.48
CA PRO A 760 -40.45 5.58 0.34
C PRO A 760 -39.60 5.56 -0.94
N ALA A 761 -40.06 4.82 -1.94
CA ALA A 761 -39.35 4.62 -3.21
C ALA A 761 -38.99 5.98 -3.84
N THR A 762 -37.77 6.46 -3.54
CA THR A 762 -37.15 7.57 -4.26
C THR A 762 -36.92 7.07 -5.69
N PRO A 763 -37.44 7.77 -6.71
CA PRO A 763 -37.29 7.32 -8.09
C PRO A 763 -35.81 7.22 -8.44
N ASP A 764 -35.47 6.16 -9.18
CA ASP A 764 -34.09 5.91 -9.57
C ASP A 764 -33.52 7.05 -10.42
N VAL A 765 -32.25 7.38 -10.17
CA VAL A 765 -31.54 8.41 -10.92
C VAL A 765 -30.88 7.76 -12.13
N PRO A 766 -30.86 8.41 -13.30
CA PRO A 766 -30.10 7.90 -14.44
C PRO A 766 -28.61 7.80 -14.08
N VAL A 767 -28.08 6.57 -14.15
CA VAL A 767 -26.65 6.26 -13.97
C VAL A 767 -25.98 6.18 -15.35
N LEU A 768 -24.92 6.96 -15.53
CA LEU A 768 -24.03 6.95 -16.69
C LEU A 768 -22.74 6.21 -16.31
N GLU A 769 -22.59 4.98 -16.80
CA GLU A 769 -21.36 4.21 -16.61
C GLU A 769 -20.31 4.59 -17.65
N ASN A 770 -19.13 4.99 -17.19
CA ASN A 770 -18.00 5.34 -18.05
C ASN A 770 -16.90 4.27 -18.00
N ARG A 771 -15.80 4.49 -18.74
CA ARG A 771 -14.65 3.60 -18.81
C ARG A 771 -13.89 3.55 -17.47
N SER A 772 -13.24 2.41 -17.20
CA SER A 772 -12.29 2.27 -16.09
C SER A 772 -11.15 3.28 -16.21
N LEU A 773 -10.77 3.88 -15.08
CA LEU A 773 -9.69 4.84 -14.99
C LEU A 773 -8.32 4.14 -15.00
N PRO A 774 -7.25 4.82 -15.45
CA PRO A 774 -5.88 4.31 -15.32
C PRO A 774 -5.54 4.02 -13.86
N SER A 775 -4.94 2.86 -13.59
CA SER A 775 -4.58 2.41 -12.22
C SER A 775 -3.40 3.19 -11.61
N GLU A 776 -2.62 3.86 -12.46
CA GLU A 776 -1.34 4.45 -12.11
C GLU A 776 -1.47 5.73 -11.25
N GLN A 777 -2.61 6.43 -11.30
CA GLN A 777 -2.79 7.72 -10.63
C GLN A 777 -4.09 7.79 -9.84
N HIS A 778 -3.99 8.29 -8.60
CA HIS A 778 -5.16 8.63 -7.80
C HIS A 778 -6.03 9.65 -8.57
N PRO A 779 -7.34 9.38 -8.77
CA PRO A 779 -8.20 10.26 -9.55
C PRO A 779 -8.25 11.65 -8.93
N GLN A 780 -8.06 12.68 -9.75
CA GLN A 780 -8.38 14.03 -9.34
C GLN A 780 -9.91 14.20 -9.32
N VAL A 781 -10.40 14.70 -8.19
CA VAL A 781 -11.81 14.99 -7.92
C VAL A 781 -11.93 16.38 -7.30
N ASP A 782 -13.09 17.00 -7.48
CA ASP A 782 -13.37 18.36 -6.99
C ASP A 782 -13.36 18.40 -5.47
N LEU A 783 -13.93 17.38 -4.83
CA LEU A 783 -14.02 17.22 -3.38
C LEU A 783 -12.82 16.48 -2.77
N SER A 784 -11.59 16.87 -3.11
CA SER A 784 -10.36 16.35 -2.48
C SER A 784 -9.51 17.50 -1.95
N ILE A 785 -9.05 17.37 -0.70
CA ILE A 785 -8.24 18.39 -0.02
C ILE A 785 -6.75 18.05 -0.05
N THR A 786 -6.37 16.78 -0.13
CA THR A 786 -4.95 16.44 -0.22
C THR A 786 -4.39 16.53 -1.64
N GLU A 787 -3.09 16.77 -1.72
CA GLU A 787 -2.24 16.70 -2.89
C GLU A 787 -1.07 15.74 -2.64
N ASN A 788 -0.40 15.33 -3.72
CA ASN A 788 0.60 14.25 -3.84
C ASN A 788 0.03 12.94 -4.41
N ALA A 789 0.25 12.72 -5.71
CA ALA A 789 -0.20 11.51 -6.40
C ALA A 789 0.56 10.24 -5.95
N LEU A 790 1.77 10.37 -5.40
CA LEU A 790 2.59 9.24 -4.91
C LEU A 790 2.49 9.04 -3.39
N ALA A 791 1.51 9.67 -2.72
CA ALA A 791 1.33 9.46 -1.29
C ALA A 791 1.04 7.98 -0.99
N THR A 792 1.78 7.40 -0.05
CA THR A 792 1.59 6.02 0.41
C THR A 792 2.09 5.89 1.86
N PRO A 793 1.41 5.12 2.72
CA PRO A 793 1.90 4.91 4.08
C PRO A 793 2.99 3.82 4.12
N ARG A 794 3.27 3.17 2.98
CA ARG A 794 4.23 2.07 2.85
C ARG A 794 5.63 2.62 2.55
N SER A 795 6.65 1.89 2.96
CA SER A 795 8.06 2.25 2.74
C SER A 795 8.56 1.99 1.32
N SER A 796 7.76 1.36 0.46
CA SER A 796 8.11 0.98 -0.91
C SER A 796 7.00 1.38 -1.87
N PHE A 797 7.38 1.89 -3.04
CA PHE A 797 6.45 2.23 -4.11
C PHE A 797 5.93 1.00 -4.84
N SER A 798 4.69 1.08 -5.32
CA SER A 798 4.17 0.11 -6.29
C SER A 798 4.89 0.26 -7.63
N ARG A 799 4.79 -0.76 -8.49
CA ARG A 799 5.40 -0.73 -9.84
C ARG A 799 4.94 0.47 -10.67
N ALA A 800 3.68 0.86 -10.56
CA ALA A 800 3.14 2.01 -11.27
C ALA A 800 3.64 3.34 -10.71
N GLN A 801 3.71 3.45 -9.38
CA GLN A 801 4.31 4.62 -8.72
C GLN A 801 5.80 4.77 -9.10
N GLN A 802 6.53 3.66 -9.15
CA GLN A 802 7.91 3.63 -9.63
C GLN A 802 8.00 4.03 -11.11
N ALA A 803 7.12 3.51 -11.98
CA ALA A 803 7.10 3.87 -13.39
C ALA A 803 6.79 5.36 -13.62
N ILE A 804 5.91 5.95 -12.80
CA ILE A 804 5.65 7.39 -12.80
C ILE A 804 6.93 8.14 -12.41
N LEU A 805 7.59 7.76 -11.31
CA LEU A 805 8.84 8.39 -10.88
C LEU A 805 9.92 8.28 -11.96
N ASP A 806 10.13 7.08 -12.52
CA ASP A 806 11.08 6.81 -13.60
C ASP A 806 10.80 7.66 -14.84
N SER A 807 9.54 8.01 -15.12
CA SER A 807 9.17 8.88 -16.25
C SER A 807 9.69 10.32 -16.12
N PHE A 808 10.08 10.75 -14.92
CA PHE A 808 10.74 12.05 -14.68
C PHE A 808 12.28 11.94 -14.65
N ALA A 809 12.83 10.72 -14.65
CA ALA A 809 14.26 10.49 -14.53
C ALA A 809 15.00 10.94 -15.78
N MET A 810 16.20 11.46 -15.59
CA MET A 810 17.09 11.89 -16.67
C MET A 810 18.42 11.13 -16.61
N GLU A 811 19.09 11.03 -17.75
CA GLU A 811 20.47 10.54 -17.78
C GLU A 811 21.38 11.46 -16.97
N LYS A 812 22.18 10.85 -16.07
CA LYS A 812 23.13 11.58 -15.25
C LYS A 812 24.26 12.14 -16.13
N PRO A 813 24.50 13.47 -16.15
CA PRO A 813 25.61 14.05 -16.90
C PRO A 813 26.98 13.58 -16.41
N VAL A 814 27.93 13.41 -17.33
CA VAL A 814 29.32 13.00 -17.02
C VAL A 814 30.11 14.14 -16.38
N ASP A 815 29.73 15.39 -16.66
CA ASP A 815 30.34 16.64 -16.19
C ASP A 815 29.61 17.27 -14.99
N LEU A 816 28.92 16.44 -14.20
CA LEU A 816 28.21 16.91 -13.01
C LEU A 816 29.19 17.43 -11.94
N GLY A 817 29.06 18.70 -11.56
CA GLY A 817 29.85 19.33 -10.50
C GLY A 817 29.50 18.82 -9.10
N GLU A 818 30.16 19.37 -8.08
CA GLU A 818 29.85 19.05 -6.68
C GLU A 818 28.46 19.57 -6.27
N PRO A 819 27.72 18.86 -5.40
CA PRO A 819 26.44 19.32 -4.88
C PRO A 819 26.63 20.54 -3.97
N GLU A 820 25.56 21.31 -3.78
CA GLU A 820 25.56 22.44 -2.84
C GLU A 820 25.94 21.98 -1.44
N ALA A 821 26.91 22.67 -0.83
CA ALA A 821 27.54 22.23 0.42
C ALA A 821 26.79 22.71 1.68
N GLN A 822 25.99 23.78 1.58
CA GLN A 822 25.40 24.46 2.74
C GLN A 822 24.00 25.02 2.47
N GLY A 823 23.23 25.22 3.55
CA GLY A 823 21.88 25.79 3.51
C GLY A 823 20.77 24.78 3.19
N ARG A 824 19.54 25.29 3.00
CA ARG A 824 18.32 24.50 2.70
C ARG A 824 18.45 23.61 1.47
N ASN A 825 19.31 23.97 0.54
CA ASN A 825 19.49 23.30 -0.75
C ASN A 825 20.67 22.31 -0.74
N LYS A 826 21.27 22.06 0.44
CA LYS A 826 22.39 21.14 0.59
C LYS A 826 22.09 19.79 -0.06
N GLY A 827 23.02 19.29 -0.87
CA GLY A 827 22.85 18.04 -1.61
C GLY A 827 22.19 18.16 -3.00
N LEU A 828 21.66 19.33 -3.37
CA LEU A 828 21.15 19.58 -4.73
C LEU A 828 22.30 19.97 -5.68
N TYR A 829 22.14 19.62 -6.95
CA TYR A 829 23.08 19.90 -8.02
C TYR A 829 22.61 21.07 -8.87
N ARG A 830 23.56 21.91 -9.27
CA ARG A 830 23.32 22.99 -10.23
C ARG A 830 23.93 22.61 -11.58
N TYR A 831 23.08 22.25 -12.53
CA TYR A 831 23.49 21.83 -13.88
C TYR A 831 22.73 22.66 -14.92
N ASN A 832 23.41 23.22 -15.91
CA ASN A 832 22.85 24.13 -16.92
C ASN A 832 21.97 25.27 -16.35
N ASN A 833 22.43 25.87 -15.24
CA ASN A 833 21.74 26.92 -14.48
C ASN A 833 20.33 26.53 -13.99
N LYS A 834 20.07 25.23 -13.80
CA LYS A 834 18.83 24.65 -13.26
C LYS A 834 19.16 23.73 -12.08
N TRP A 835 18.18 23.56 -11.19
CA TRP A 835 18.30 22.71 -10.01
C TRP A 835 17.96 21.27 -10.33
N HIS A 836 18.74 20.37 -9.75
CA HIS A 836 18.59 18.93 -9.91
C HIS A 836 18.84 18.22 -8.59
N ALA A 837 18.19 17.08 -8.40
CA ALA A 837 18.39 16.21 -7.25
C ALA A 837 18.87 14.84 -7.73
N LEU A 838 19.76 14.22 -6.95
CA LEU A 838 20.12 12.82 -7.11
C LEU A 838 19.33 12.03 -6.06
N VAL A 839 18.32 11.30 -6.49
CA VAL A 839 17.40 10.54 -5.63
C VAL A 839 17.52 9.07 -6.00
N GLU A 840 17.89 8.22 -5.04
CA GLU A 840 18.07 6.76 -5.23
C GLU A 840 18.94 6.36 -6.44
N GLY A 841 19.92 7.20 -6.79
CA GLY A 841 20.84 6.97 -7.91
C GLY A 841 20.33 7.47 -9.27
N GLN A 842 19.08 7.94 -9.35
CA GLN A 842 18.50 8.58 -10.52
C GLN A 842 18.59 10.12 -10.42
N PHE A 843 18.67 10.78 -11.58
CA PHE A 843 18.86 12.23 -11.66
C PHE A 843 17.59 12.93 -12.11
N PHE A 844 17.07 13.83 -11.29
CA PHE A 844 15.79 14.52 -11.52
C PHE A 844 15.98 16.02 -11.61
N ARG A 845 15.19 16.67 -12.46
CA ARG A 845 15.08 18.13 -12.46
C ARG A 845 14.10 18.56 -11.37
N VAL A 846 14.48 19.58 -10.59
CA VAL A 846 13.66 20.04 -9.46
C VAL A 846 13.38 21.54 -9.49
N SER A 847 12.25 21.91 -8.91
CA SER A 847 11.89 23.29 -8.56
C SER A 847 12.23 23.54 -7.10
N ILE A 848 12.76 24.72 -6.81
CA ILE A 848 13.04 25.21 -5.46
C ILE A 848 12.30 26.52 -5.18
N GLU A 849 11.06 26.65 -5.67
CA GLU A 849 10.18 27.79 -5.32
C GLU A 849 9.99 27.89 -3.80
N GLU A 850 9.42 28.98 -3.29
CA GLU A 850 9.26 29.20 -1.84
C GLU A 850 8.32 28.17 -1.20
N GLY A 851 8.81 26.96 -0.94
CA GLY A 851 8.01 25.78 -0.64
C GLY A 851 8.83 24.48 -0.75
N PRO A 852 8.20 23.30 -0.62
CA PRO A 852 8.86 22.02 -0.73
C PRO A 852 9.47 21.84 -2.13
N VAL A 853 10.54 21.05 -2.21
CA VAL A 853 11.23 20.80 -3.48
C VAL A 853 10.38 19.83 -4.30
N LEU A 854 10.05 20.19 -5.53
CA LEU A 854 9.19 19.41 -6.42
C LEU A 854 10.00 18.91 -7.62
N ILE A 855 9.83 17.64 -8.00
CA ILE A 855 10.32 17.16 -9.31
C ILE A 855 9.50 17.82 -10.42
N ILE A 856 10.15 18.27 -11.49
CA ILE A 856 9.48 18.83 -12.67
C ILE A 856 9.84 18.00 -13.90
N ASP A 857 8.85 17.71 -14.72
CA ASP A 857 9.08 17.07 -16.02
C ASP A 857 10.00 17.96 -16.89
N PRO A 858 11.08 17.39 -17.47
CA PRO A 858 12.00 18.15 -18.29
C PRO A 858 11.38 18.64 -19.61
N VAL A 859 10.31 18.00 -20.08
CA VAL A 859 9.61 18.25 -21.36
C VAL A 859 8.31 19.04 -21.13
N ASP A 860 7.48 18.64 -20.17
CA ASP A 860 6.19 19.29 -19.87
C ASP A 860 6.16 19.96 -18.49
N TYR A 861 6.48 21.25 -18.44
CA TYR A 861 6.49 22.04 -17.20
C TYR A 861 5.15 22.12 -16.46
N GLN A 862 4.03 21.75 -17.09
CA GLN A 862 2.71 21.73 -16.46
C GLN A 862 2.37 20.39 -15.81
N ARG A 863 3.18 19.35 -16.02
CA ARG A 863 3.03 18.06 -15.35
C ARG A 863 3.70 18.14 -13.96
N PRO A 864 2.93 18.22 -12.85
CA PRO A 864 3.51 18.25 -11.52
C PRO A 864 4.17 16.90 -11.24
N GLY A 865 5.44 16.92 -10.83
CA GLY A 865 6.14 15.72 -10.37
C GLY A 865 6.02 15.52 -8.87
N PRO A 866 6.60 14.43 -8.34
CA PRO A 866 6.56 14.13 -6.91
C PRO A 866 7.31 15.15 -6.05
N PHE A 867 6.91 15.28 -4.79
CA PHE A 867 7.63 16.09 -3.79
C PHE A 867 8.90 15.37 -3.30
N LEU A 868 9.88 16.15 -2.87
CA LEU A 868 11.12 15.66 -2.26
C LEU A 868 11.30 16.19 -0.85
N ILE A 869 11.87 15.34 0.00
CA ILE A 869 12.25 15.66 1.39
C ILE A 869 13.76 15.48 1.56
N SER A 870 14.37 16.36 2.38
CA SER A 870 15.79 16.29 2.71
C SER A 870 15.99 15.69 4.11
N ASP A 871 17.04 14.88 4.26
CA ASP A 871 17.49 14.34 5.55
C ASP A 871 18.36 15.32 6.36
N GLY A 872 18.60 16.54 5.84
CA GLY A 872 19.49 17.55 6.45
C GLY A 872 20.99 17.24 6.31
N GLN A 873 21.36 16.02 5.96
CA GLN A 873 22.74 15.61 5.68
C GLN A 873 23.12 15.79 4.21
N GLY A 874 22.16 16.14 3.36
CA GLY A 874 22.33 16.39 1.93
C GLY A 874 21.88 15.24 1.05
N ARG A 875 21.11 14.28 1.60
CA ARG A 875 20.39 13.30 0.78
C ARG A 875 18.94 13.75 0.61
N TRP A 876 18.43 13.48 -0.58
CA TRP A 876 17.06 13.77 -0.97
C TRP A 876 16.35 12.47 -1.30
N THR A 877 15.16 12.29 -0.75
CA THR A 877 14.28 11.15 -1.01
C THR A 877 12.92 11.66 -1.50
N VAL A 878 12.18 10.80 -2.19
CA VAL A 878 10.80 11.12 -2.58
C VAL A 878 9.96 11.23 -1.30
N ASP A 879 9.06 12.22 -1.25
CA ASP A 879 8.16 12.41 -0.13
C ASP A 879 6.86 11.62 -0.37
N ASN A 880 6.65 10.58 0.43
CA ASN A 880 5.51 9.67 0.33
C ASN A 880 4.31 10.17 1.18
N ARG A 881 4.44 11.36 1.78
CA ARG A 881 3.44 11.94 2.67
C ARG A 881 2.31 12.63 1.92
N MET A 882 1.14 12.68 2.53
CA MET A 882 0.02 13.49 2.06
C MET A 882 0.25 14.95 2.44
N HIS A 883 -0.10 15.87 1.54
CA HIS A 883 -0.03 17.32 1.76
C HIS A 883 -1.40 17.96 1.53
N LEU A 884 -1.72 19.09 2.16
CA LEU A 884 -2.94 19.84 1.87
C LEU A 884 -2.77 20.67 0.58
N LYS A 885 -3.80 20.73 -0.28
CA LYS A 885 -3.82 21.58 -1.47
C LYS A 885 -3.59 23.05 -1.10
N GLY A 886 -2.54 23.65 -1.64
CA GLY A 886 -2.16 25.04 -1.35
C GLY A 886 -1.54 25.28 0.04
N GLY A 887 -1.33 24.22 0.83
CA GLY A 887 -0.84 24.27 2.21
C GLY A 887 0.61 23.83 2.39
N ALA A 888 1.43 23.87 1.34
CA ALA A 888 2.82 23.43 1.38
C ALA A 888 3.59 23.99 2.61
N PRO A 889 4.48 23.21 3.27
CA PRO A 889 4.98 23.49 4.62
C PRO A 889 5.56 24.90 4.73
N SER A 890 4.76 25.80 5.31
CA SER A 890 5.15 27.16 5.54
C SER A 890 5.90 27.23 6.88
N LYS A 891 7.07 27.87 6.84
CA LYS A 891 7.92 28.33 7.95
C LYS A 891 7.40 28.00 9.36
N ARG A 892 8.05 27.07 10.06
CA ARG A 892 8.36 27.19 11.50
C ARG A 892 9.41 26.13 11.87
N GLY A 893 10.49 26.59 12.51
CA GLY A 893 11.69 25.82 12.86
C GLY A 893 12.95 26.31 12.17
N HIS A 894 13.41 27.53 12.47
CA HIS A 894 14.77 27.95 12.13
C HIS A 894 15.68 27.67 13.33
N ASP A 895 16.73 26.90 13.06
CA ASP A 895 17.91 26.76 13.90
C ASP A 895 18.80 27.99 13.58
N ASP A 896 18.74 29.01 14.43
CA ASP A 896 19.45 30.28 14.25
C ASP A 896 20.95 30.10 14.49
N SER A 897 21.68 29.70 13.46
CA SER A 897 23.13 29.89 13.39
C SER A 897 23.64 30.08 11.96
N ASN A 898 23.22 31.18 11.31
CA ASN A 898 24.04 31.85 10.27
C ASN A 898 23.40 33.17 9.83
N THR A 899 23.58 34.21 10.64
CA THR A 899 23.44 35.60 10.20
C THR A 899 24.73 36.02 9.51
N GLU A 900 24.75 35.99 8.18
CA GLU A 900 25.50 36.93 7.31
C GLU A 900 25.45 36.51 5.81
N ALA A 901 24.36 36.86 5.11
CA ALA A 901 24.38 37.12 3.66
C ALA A 901 23.08 37.84 3.23
N PRO A 902 23.14 38.89 2.40
CA PRO A 902 21.96 39.64 1.98
C PRO A 902 21.21 38.88 0.88
N GLY A 903 20.04 38.32 1.24
CA GLY A 903 19.16 37.62 0.31
C GLY A 903 18.46 38.57 -0.68
N PRO A 904 18.18 38.13 -1.93
CA PRO A 904 17.43 38.91 -2.90
C PRO A 904 15.96 38.98 -2.49
N SER A 905 15.37 40.15 -2.71
CA SER A 905 14.01 40.52 -2.32
C SER A 905 12.96 39.57 -2.90
N ARG A 906 12.20 38.91 -2.02
CA ARG A 906 10.92 38.27 -2.33
C ARG A 906 10.04 39.22 -3.14
N ARG A 907 9.62 38.77 -4.33
CA ARG A 907 8.37 39.26 -4.91
C ARG A 907 7.26 38.77 -4.00
N ALA A 908 6.71 39.67 -3.20
CA ALA A 908 5.47 39.47 -2.50
C ALA A 908 4.42 38.94 -3.48
N ILE A 909 3.82 37.81 -3.14
CA ILE A 909 2.43 37.51 -3.51
C ILE A 909 1.64 38.75 -3.09
N ALA A 910 0.92 39.31 -4.05
CA ALA A 910 0.18 40.54 -3.83
C ALA A 910 -0.86 40.31 -2.74
N ASP A 911 -0.62 40.90 -1.57
CA ASP A 911 -1.65 41.39 -0.67
C ASP A 911 -2.80 41.98 -1.49
N SER A 912 -3.96 41.33 -1.50
CA SER A 912 -5.21 41.93 -2.00
C SER A 912 -5.71 43.05 -1.09
N SER A 913 -5.07 43.27 0.07
CA SER A 913 -5.27 44.41 0.97
C SER A 913 -4.55 45.69 0.51
N GLY A 914 -3.60 45.60 -0.43
CA GLY A 914 -2.74 46.71 -0.86
C GLY A 914 -3.17 47.45 -2.13
N PHE A 915 -4.31 47.08 -2.74
CA PHE A 915 -4.86 47.85 -3.85
C PHE A 915 -5.64 49.04 -3.30
N PRO A 916 -5.21 50.30 -3.58
CA PRO A 916 -6.01 51.47 -3.22
C PRO A 916 -7.42 51.30 -3.75
N SER A 917 -8.43 51.45 -2.87
CA SER A 917 -9.85 51.37 -3.19
C SER A 917 -10.12 52.03 -4.53
N VAL A 918 -10.46 51.23 -5.54
CA VAL A 918 -10.77 51.75 -6.88
C VAL A 918 -12.23 52.16 -6.86
N ILE A 919 -12.48 53.46 -6.97
CA ILE A 919 -13.84 54.01 -7.04
C ILE A 919 -14.29 53.96 -8.49
N GLU A 920 -15.44 53.33 -8.75
CA GLU A 920 -16.08 53.32 -10.07
C GLU A 920 -17.06 54.50 -10.18
N THR A 921 -16.70 55.52 -10.94
CA THR A 921 -17.58 56.69 -11.19
C THR A 921 -18.26 56.55 -12.55
N GLU A 922 -19.59 56.40 -12.58
CA GLU A 922 -20.35 56.28 -13.84
C GLU A 922 -20.26 57.57 -14.68
N ILE A 923 -19.93 57.45 -15.98
CA ILE A 923 -19.86 58.57 -16.92
C ILE A 923 -21.11 58.63 -17.80
N LYS A 924 -21.76 59.80 -17.83
CA LYS A 924 -22.85 60.15 -18.75
C LYS A 924 -22.65 61.56 -19.31
N PRO A 925 -22.76 61.80 -20.64
CA PRO A 925 -23.06 60.85 -21.71
C PRO A 925 -21.86 59.96 -22.12
N LEU A 926 -22.12 58.81 -22.75
CA LEU A 926 -21.09 57.89 -23.25
C LEU A 926 -20.24 58.56 -24.36
N PRO A 927 -18.90 58.43 -24.33
CA PRO A 927 -18.02 58.98 -25.37
C PRO A 927 -18.14 58.21 -26.68
N LYS A 928 -17.97 58.88 -27.83
CA LYS A 928 -18.11 58.26 -29.17
C LYS A 928 -16.99 57.29 -29.55
N ARG A 929 -15.83 57.36 -28.90
CA ARG A 929 -14.67 56.52 -29.23
C ARG A 929 -13.91 56.15 -27.98
N LEU A 930 -13.67 54.85 -27.81
CA LEU A 930 -12.84 54.25 -26.78
C LEU A 930 -11.93 53.20 -27.42
N TYR A 931 -10.82 52.88 -26.76
CA TYR A 931 -9.82 51.96 -27.28
C TYR A 931 -9.55 50.84 -26.27
N HIS A 932 -9.39 49.60 -26.76
CA HIS A 932 -8.97 48.44 -25.99
C HIS A 932 -7.65 47.89 -26.56
N TYR A 933 -6.61 47.78 -25.73
CA TYR A 933 -5.29 47.32 -26.14
C TYR A 933 -5.05 45.86 -25.72
N VAL A 934 -4.55 45.04 -26.65
CA VAL A 934 -4.41 43.57 -26.48
C VAL A 934 -2.94 43.16 -26.56
N ASN A 935 -2.55 42.19 -25.71
CA ASN A 935 -1.19 41.62 -25.69
C ASN A 935 -1.02 40.46 -26.69
N ARG A 936 0.22 39.97 -26.83
CA ARG A 936 0.57 38.89 -27.77
C ARG A 936 -0.19 37.59 -27.50
N ASP A 937 -0.34 37.21 -26.24
CA ASP A 937 -0.92 35.92 -25.85
C ASP A 937 -2.43 35.90 -26.05
N LYS A 938 -3.15 36.98 -25.68
CA LYS A 938 -4.57 37.15 -26.01
C LYS A 938 -4.78 37.24 -27.52
N LEU A 939 -3.89 37.92 -28.24
CA LEU A 939 -3.94 37.96 -29.71
C LEU A 939 -3.71 36.58 -30.34
N ALA A 940 -2.80 35.77 -29.79
CA ALA A 940 -2.54 34.40 -30.23
C ALA A 940 -3.73 33.49 -29.93
N THR A 941 -4.36 33.64 -28.77
CA THR A 941 -5.59 32.93 -28.39
C THR A 941 -6.71 33.26 -29.37
N ILE A 942 -7.03 34.54 -29.59
CA ILE A 942 -8.04 35.01 -30.57
C ILE A 942 -7.76 34.44 -31.98
N LYS A 943 -6.49 34.33 -32.39
CA LYS A 943 -6.10 33.71 -33.66
C LYS A 943 -6.28 32.19 -33.69
N ALA A 944 -5.92 31.49 -32.61
CA ALA A 944 -5.93 30.03 -32.53
C ALA A 944 -7.35 29.47 -32.45
N THR A 945 -8.23 30.07 -31.65
CA THR A 945 -9.63 29.65 -31.52
C THR A 945 -10.50 30.06 -32.71
N ARG A 946 -9.98 30.89 -33.65
CA ARG A 946 -10.77 31.65 -34.65
C ARG A 946 -11.94 32.42 -34.03
N SER A 947 -11.94 32.62 -32.72
CA SER A 947 -13.01 33.26 -31.98
C SER A 947 -12.92 34.76 -32.23
N ALA A 948 -13.90 35.32 -32.93
CA ALA A 948 -13.99 36.76 -33.16
C ALA A 948 -14.42 37.54 -31.90
N PHE A 949 -14.37 36.90 -30.72
CA PHE A 949 -14.89 37.37 -29.43
C PHE A 949 -13.75 37.68 -28.45
N ILE A 950 -13.98 38.63 -27.55
CA ILE A 950 -13.06 39.01 -26.47
C ILE A 950 -13.58 38.42 -25.17
N ASP A 951 -12.73 37.68 -24.45
CA ASP A 951 -13.05 37.21 -23.10
C ASP A 951 -13.06 38.40 -22.13
N ASN A 952 -14.26 38.73 -21.65
CA ASN A 952 -14.50 39.83 -20.72
C ASN A 952 -14.27 39.37 -19.28
N SER A 953 -13.84 40.30 -18.41
CA SER A 953 -13.70 39.99 -16.99
C SER A 953 -15.08 39.91 -16.33
N SER A 954 -15.36 38.86 -15.56
CA SER A 954 -16.56 38.76 -14.73
C SER A 954 -16.40 39.43 -13.37
N ASN A 955 -15.27 40.08 -13.09
CA ASN A 955 -14.98 40.60 -11.76
C ASN A 955 -15.32 42.08 -11.63
N ASP A 956 -15.67 42.50 -10.42
CA ASP A 956 -15.77 43.92 -10.08
C ASP A 956 -14.39 44.57 -9.84
N ALA A 957 -14.34 45.87 -9.59
CA ALA A 957 -13.10 46.58 -9.25
C ALA A 957 -12.39 46.07 -7.98
N TYR A 958 -13.05 45.20 -7.20
CA TYR A 958 -12.53 44.57 -5.98
C TYR A 958 -12.14 43.10 -6.20
N GLY A 959 -12.18 42.61 -7.44
CA GLY A 959 -11.82 41.23 -7.77
C GLY A 959 -12.90 40.20 -7.43
N ARG A 960 -14.10 40.63 -7.03
CA ARG A 960 -15.21 39.73 -6.71
C ARG A 960 -15.92 39.28 -7.98
N PRO A 961 -16.21 37.99 -8.15
CA PRO A 961 -16.94 37.50 -9.32
C PRO A 961 -18.38 38.01 -9.29
N GLN A 962 -18.85 38.60 -10.39
CA GLN A 962 -20.22 39.03 -10.60
C GLN A 962 -20.95 38.05 -11.53
N ARG A 963 -22.09 37.52 -11.06
CA ARG A 963 -22.98 36.70 -11.90
C ARG A 963 -23.67 37.59 -12.95
N ASN A 964 -23.67 37.15 -14.21
CA ASN A 964 -24.36 37.76 -15.36
C ASN A 964 -23.88 39.14 -15.86
N ILE A 965 -22.92 39.78 -15.19
CA ILE A 965 -22.31 41.05 -15.60
C ILE A 965 -20.87 40.79 -16.04
N VAL A 966 -20.48 41.37 -17.17
CA VAL A 966 -19.10 41.33 -17.66
C VAL A 966 -18.56 42.74 -17.86
N GLY A 967 -17.26 42.90 -17.71
CA GLY A 967 -16.53 44.17 -17.83
C GLY A 967 -15.41 44.10 -18.86
N LEU A 968 -15.29 45.15 -19.67
CA LEU A 968 -14.18 45.37 -20.60
C LEU A 968 -13.42 46.65 -20.24
N TYR A 969 -12.11 46.53 -19.99
CA TYR A 969 -11.24 47.67 -19.72
C TYR A 969 -10.95 48.46 -21.00
N VAL A 970 -11.19 49.76 -21.01
CA VAL A 970 -11.06 50.64 -22.18
C VAL A 970 -10.42 51.99 -21.80
N THR A 971 -9.91 52.71 -22.78
CA THR A 971 -9.27 54.03 -22.61
C THR A 971 -9.72 55.02 -23.68
N ASP A 972 -9.68 56.31 -23.38
CA ASP A 972 -9.90 57.41 -24.33
C ASP A 972 -8.64 57.76 -25.15
N LEU A 973 -7.48 57.15 -24.82
CA LEU A 973 -6.20 57.40 -25.50
C LEU A 973 -6.09 56.64 -26.82
N ALA A 974 -6.10 57.39 -27.92
CA ALA A 974 -5.82 56.88 -29.26
C ALA A 974 -4.37 56.37 -29.39
N PRO A 975 -4.09 55.39 -30.27
CA PRO A 975 -2.75 54.81 -30.43
C PRO A 975 -1.67 55.82 -30.83
N ASP A 976 -2.06 56.90 -31.52
CA ASP A 976 -1.14 57.96 -31.97
C ASP A 976 -1.08 59.16 -31.01
N SER A 977 -1.76 59.09 -29.85
CA SER A 977 -1.84 60.21 -28.90
C SER A 977 -0.50 60.54 -28.22
N MET A 978 0.39 59.56 -28.10
CA MET A 978 1.72 59.70 -27.53
C MET A 978 2.62 58.53 -27.99
N PRO A 979 3.96 58.63 -27.85
CA PRO A 979 4.87 57.52 -28.16
C PRO A 979 4.46 56.22 -27.44
N LEU A 980 4.54 55.07 -28.13
CA LEU A 980 4.08 53.75 -27.66
C LEU A 980 4.56 53.40 -26.24
N GLN A 981 5.79 53.81 -25.89
CA GLN A 981 6.36 53.59 -24.57
C GLN A 981 5.67 54.44 -23.49
N GLN A 982 5.39 55.72 -23.76
CA GLN A 982 4.63 56.59 -22.87
C GLN A 982 3.16 56.13 -22.77
N LEU A 983 2.57 55.67 -23.87
CA LEU A 983 1.22 55.12 -23.89
C LEU A 983 1.13 53.86 -23.00
N SER A 984 2.09 52.96 -23.12
CA SER A 984 2.17 51.75 -22.30
C SER A 984 2.39 52.05 -20.82
N GLU A 985 3.27 53.01 -20.49
CA GLU A 985 3.50 53.45 -19.12
C GLU A 985 2.27 54.12 -18.51
N THR A 986 1.48 54.83 -19.32
CA THR A 986 0.24 55.45 -18.88
C THR A 986 -0.81 54.37 -18.60
N LEU A 987 -1.06 53.45 -19.53
CA LEU A 987 -2.10 52.43 -19.39
C LEU A 987 -1.79 51.33 -18.38
N PHE A 988 -0.51 50.95 -18.25
CA PHE A 988 -0.11 49.81 -17.43
C PHE A 988 0.81 50.19 -16.27
N GLY A 989 1.24 51.45 -16.12
CA GLY A 989 2.18 51.87 -15.08
C GLY A 989 3.66 51.57 -15.38
N LYS A 990 4.57 52.28 -14.70
CA LYS A 990 6.04 52.15 -14.88
C LYS A 990 6.60 50.92 -14.17
N ASN A 991 7.49 50.17 -14.84
CA ASN A 991 8.26 49.09 -14.22
C ASN A 991 9.64 49.62 -13.78
N ARG A 992 9.92 49.63 -12.47
CA ARG A 992 11.20 50.14 -11.92
C ARG A 992 12.44 49.37 -12.34
N TYR A 993 12.29 48.13 -12.81
CA TYR A 993 13.42 47.22 -13.10
C TYR A 993 13.66 46.98 -14.59
N ASN A 994 12.77 47.42 -15.50
CA ASN A 994 12.95 47.19 -16.94
C ASN A 994 12.14 48.20 -17.78
N ILE A 995 12.84 49.18 -18.37
CA ILE A 995 12.27 50.36 -19.06
C ILE A 995 11.56 49.98 -20.38
N SER A 996 11.87 48.84 -21.00
CA SER A 996 11.30 48.40 -22.28
C SER A 996 10.25 47.29 -22.18
N SER A 997 10.07 46.67 -21.00
CA SER A 997 9.31 45.41 -20.86
C SER A 997 7.79 45.54 -21.06
N ARG A 998 7.18 46.71 -20.79
CA ARG A 998 5.73 46.88 -20.89
C ARG A 998 5.27 47.41 -22.25
N ALA A 999 6.13 48.08 -23.03
CA ALA A 999 5.81 48.48 -24.40
C ALA A 999 5.45 47.26 -25.28
N ASN A 1000 6.10 46.12 -25.04
CA ASN A 1000 5.80 44.84 -25.69
C ASN A 1000 4.43 44.23 -25.29
N LYS A 1001 3.70 44.80 -24.32
CA LYS A 1001 2.35 44.36 -23.97
C LYS A 1001 1.27 44.91 -24.90
N ILE A 1002 1.57 45.92 -25.72
CA ILE A 1002 0.64 46.47 -26.71
C ILE A 1002 0.99 45.87 -28.07
N HIS A 1003 0.17 44.93 -28.54
CA HIS A 1003 0.36 44.26 -29.84
C HIS A 1003 -0.74 44.59 -30.85
N ALA A 1004 -1.95 44.89 -30.39
CA ALA A 1004 -3.07 45.33 -31.21
C ALA A 1004 -3.95 46.32 -30.43
N VAL A 1005 -4.66 47.18 -31.16
CA VAL A 1005 -5.62 48.15 -30.62
C VAL A 1005 -6.96 47.98 -31.31
N LEU A 1006 -8.01 48.02 -30.50
CA LEU A 1006 -9.39 47.85 -30.92
C LEU A 1006 -10.17 49.13 -30.59
N GLU A 1007 -10.82 49.73 -31.57
CA GLU A 1007 -11.66 50.92 -31.41
C GLU A 1007 -13.12 50.50 -31.15
N LEU A 1008 -13.74 51.08 -30.12
CA LEU A 1008 -15.13 50.87 -29.72
C LEU A 1008 -15.90 52.18 -29.79
N ASP A 1009 -17.13 52.12 -30.32
CA ASP A 1009 -18.11 53.19 -30.16
C ASP A 1009 -19.23 52.70 -29.21
N PRO A 1010 -19.18 53.05 -27.91
CA PRO A 1010 -20.18 52.59 -26.95
C PRO A 1010 -21.57 53.21 -27.18
N THR A 1011 -21.71 54.21 -28.06
CA THR A 1011 -23.03 54.79 -28.41
C THR A 1011 -23.85 53.89 -29.34
N LEU A 1012 -23.22 52.86 -29.91
CA LEU A 1012 -23.87 51.84 -30.73
C LEU A 1012 -24.64 50.79 -29.89
N TYR A 1013 -24.41 50.75 -28.58
CA TYR A 1013 -25.19 49.85 -27.71
C TYR A 1013 -26.60 50.39 -27.45
N PRO A 1014 -27.61 49.50 -27.34
CA PRO A 1014 -28.97 49.90 -26.94
C PRO A 1014 -28.95 50.74 -25.66
N GLU A 1015 -29.77 51.79 -25.62
CA GLU A 1015 -29.82 52.72 -24.48
C GLU A 1015 -30.09 51.95 -23.17
N GLY A 1016 -29.18 52.07 -22.20
CA GLY A 1016 -29.26 51.38 -20.89
C GLY A 1016 -28.65 49.97 -20.82
N SER A 1017 -28.22 49.37 -21.94
CA SER A 1017 -27.62 48.02 -21.95
C SER A 1017 -26.17 47.98 -21.44
N VAL A 1018 -25.46 49.11 -21.55
CA VAL A 1018 -24.05 49.22 -21.16
C VAL A 1018 -23.82 50.52 -20.39
N LYS A 1019 -22.98 50.45 -19.36
CA LYS A 1019 -22.56 51.59 -18.53
C LYS A 1019 -21.04 51.70 -18.55
N LEU A 1020 -20.53 52.92 -18.62
CA LEU A 1020 -19.10 53.21 -18.56
C LEU A 1020 -18.74 53.76 -17.18
N PHE A 1021 -17.75 53.17 -16.55
CA PHE A 1021 -17.23 53.58 -15.25
C PHE A 1021 -15.79 54.05 -15.39
N LYS A 1022 -15.46 55.22 -14.83
CA LYS A 1022 -14.06 55.65 -14.63
C LYS A 1022 -13.52 54.97 -13.40
N LEU A 1023 -12.30 54.41 -13.50
CA LEU A 1023 -11.62 53.83 -12.36
C LEU A 1023 -10.73 54.89 -11.70
N GLU A 1024 -11.09 55.33 -10.50
CA GLU A 1024 -10.34 56.34 -9.76
C GLU A 1024 -9.55 55.69 -8.63
N SER A 1025 -8.24 55.90 -8.64
CA SER A 1025 -7.33 55.42 -7.62
C SER A 1025 -6.04 56.25 -7.62
N PRO A 1026 -5.40 56.52 -6.46
CA PRO A 1026 -4.14 57.26 -6.39
C PRO A 1026 -2.97 56.65 -7.18
N LYS A 1027 -3.09 55.40 -7.66
CA LYS A 1027 -2.10 54.71 -8.50
C LYS A 1027 -2.53 54.52 -9.96
N LEU A 1028 -3.78 54.84 -10.33
CA LEU A 1028 -4.30 54.72 -11.70
C LEU A 1028 -4.20 56.07 -12.43
N THR A 1029 -3.91 56.02 -13.72
CA THR A 1029 -3.92 57.22 -14.59
C THR A 1029 -5.35 57.59 -14.98
N ASP A 1030 -5.61 58.88 -15.21
CA ASP A 1030 -6.93 59.48 -15.50
C ASP A 1030 -7.69 58.94 -16.75
N HIS A 1031 -7.12 57.96 -17.45
CA HIS A 1031 -7.55 57.47 -18.76
C HIS A 1031 -8.00 55.99 -18.77
N ILE A 1032 -8.26 55.39 -17.61
CA ILE A 1032 -8.68 53.98 -17.50
C ILE A 1032 -10.16 53.91 -17.12
N TYR A 1033 -10.94 53.24 -17.97
CA TYR A 1033 -12.37 53.04 -17.80
C TYR A 1033 -12.73 51.55 -17.90
N VAL A 1034 -13.90 51.19 -17.38
CA VAL A 1034 -14.49 49.86 -17.55
C VAL A 1034 -15.89 50.01 -18.12
N LEU A 1035 -16.12 49.35 -19.25
CA LEU A 1035 -17.42 49.23 -19.88
C LEU A 1035 -18.11 47.97 -19.32
N ARG A 1036 -19.22 48.12 -18.58
CA ARG A 1036 -19.97 47.02 -17.95
C ARG A 1036 -21.37 46.86 -18.52
N GLY A 1037 -21.86 45.63 -18.57
CA GLY A 1037 -23.19 45.28 -19.07
C GLY A 1037 -23.42 43.77 -19.02
N ALA A 1038 -24.61 43.32 -19.41
CA ALA A 1038 -24.97 41.91 -19.35
C ALA A 1038 -24.08 41.06 -20.26
N LYS A 1039 -23.81 39.81 -19.88
CA LYS A 1039 -22.97 38.87 -20.66
C LYS A 1039 -23.34 38.78 -22.14
N ASN A 1040 -24.62 38.91 -22.47
CA ASN A 1040 -25.13 38.86 -23.86
C ASN A 1040 -25.09 40.21 -24.58
N ASP A 1041 -25.06 41.32 -23.84
CA ASP A 1041 -25.01 42.67 -24.40
C ASP A 1041 -23.58 43.14 -24.68
N LEU A 1042 -22.61 42.69 -23.88
CA LEU A 1042 -21.20 43.03 -24.03
C LEU A 1042 -20.39 41.99 -24.83
N GLN A 1043 -21.07 41.10 -25.56
CA GLN A 1043 -20.40 40.29 -26.55
C GLN A 1043 -19.99 41.18 -27.72
N LEU A 1044 -18.70 41.16 -28.02
CA LEU A 1044 -18.09 42.03 -29.01
C LEU A 1044 -17.47 41.19 -30.11
N ARG A 1045 -17.79 41.52 -31.35
CA ARG A 1045 -17.22 40.87 -32.52
C ARG A 1045 -16.26 41.81 -33.23
N ILE A 1046 -15.05 41.33 -33.50
CA ILE A 1046 -14.05 42.10 -34.25
C ILE A 1046 -14.48 42.16 -35.72
N LYS A 1047 -14.67 43.38 -36.26
CA LYS A 1047 -14.96 43.56 -37.69
C LYS A 1047 -13.72 43.20 -38.49
N ALA A 1048 -13.86 42.25 -39.42
CA ALA A 1048 -12.74 41.61 -40.11
C ALA A 1048 -11.76 42.61 -40.73
N SER A 1049 -10.52 42.62 -40.23
CA SER A 1049 -9.35 43.17 -40.90
C SER A 1049 -8.13 42.33 -40.53
N THR A 1050 -7.14 42.25 -41.42
CA THR A 1050 -5.88 41.53 -41.16
C THR A 1050 -5.15 42.15 -39.97
N PHE A 1051 -4.98 41.38 -38.88
CA PHE A 1051 -4.28 41.83 -37.67
C PHE A 1051 -2.81 42.20 -37.95
N GLY A 1052 -2.55 43.49 -38.15
CA GLY A 1052 -1.24 44.11 -38.32
C GLY A 1052 -1.34 45.63 -38.49
N THR A 1053 -0.57 46.38 -37.70
CA THR A 1053 -0.42 47.87 -37.65
C THR A 1053 -1.58 48.71 -38.23
N GLY A 1054 -2.81 48.42 -37.78
CA GLY A 1054 -4.01 49.14 -38.19
C GLY A 1054 -5.11 48.97 -37.13
N THR A 1055 -5.87 50.04 -36.89
CA THR A 1055 -7.00 50.11 -35.96
C THR A 1055 -8.14 49.20 -36.43
N THR A 1056 -8.54 48.27 -35.58
CA THR A 1056 -9.69 47.38 -35.80
C THR A 1056 -10.90 47.87 -35.03
N SER A 1057 -12.06 48.01 -35.67
CA SER A 1057 -13.31 48.42 -34.99
C SER A 1057 -14.04 47.22 -34.40
N LEU A 1058 -14.54 47.36 -33.17
CA LEU A 1058 -15.42 46.41 -32.50
C LEU A 1058 -16.88 46.77 -32.80
N VAL A 1059 -17.68 45.74 -33.07
CA VAL A 1059 -19.13 45.88 -33.32
C VAL A 1059 -19.87 45.01 -32.30
N SER A 1060 -20.98 45.52 -31.76
CA SER A 1060 -21.86 44.76 -30.89
C SER A 1060 -22.38 43.51 -31.61
N VAL A 1061 -22.50 42.37 -30.92
CA VAL A 1061 -23.07 41.14 -31.52
C VAL A 1061 -24.49 41.34 -32.03
N LYS A 1062 -25.23 42.32 -31.49
CA LYS A 1062 -26.58 42.66 -31.98
C LYS A 1062 -26.60 43.48 -33.27
N GLU A 1063 -25.48 44.08 -33.68
CA GLU A 1063 -25.38 44.92 -34.89
C GLU A 1063 -24.80 44.17 -36.12
N LEU A 1064 -24.40 42.91 -35.96
CA LEU A 1064 -23.97 41.99 -37.03
C LEU A 1064 -25.03 40.93 -37.27
#